data_AF-A0A179US84-F1
#
_entry.id   AF-A0A179US84-F1
#
_cell.length_a   1.000
_cell.length_b   1.000
_cell.length_c   1.000
_cell.angle_alpha   90.00
_cell.angle_beta   90.00
_cell.angle_gamma   90.00
#
_symmetry.space_group_name_H-M   'P 1'
#
loop_
_entity.id
_entity.type
_entity.pdbx_description
1 polymer ?
#
loop_
_entity_poly.entity_id
_entity_poly.type
_entity_poly.pdbx_seq_one_letter_code
_entity_poly.pdbx_strand_id
1 'polypeptide(L)'
;MGLSFLISHTPTTIALIAVATTACSYTVSRFLHARRACRDLPQPPHSFWFGHLIVAGKIFRNYPPDAYIHHLLITISREYDLPDLYYLDLWPMANPMIAVCSPELAAQITTEQAYPKDPAVGHFLTPFLGKSSILSVSGPKWKALHSTFVPAFAPAYLRSMAGGILDEVLIYHDNLCQLAKSEQPFSMASVAIELTFNVIGRAVFNSPFHNEEGRRLMRNFKSGLDYAFNGALSTRNWLLHMVPKWVLVWKVNRYIEKKVISRFAELKREEMSSVKKSRTILDLALRQRLDSPKGISGDSEFMEVAVSNIKTFLAAGHETTAHTLGYVFMLLSKRPEVVKKAREEHDTVFSPDFNRTVEMVRANPEKLFDLQYTSAIIKETLRLFPVASVARAKGEGMTFMYKGKPLNLTDQLLMICNLVMHYNEEIFPSPCEFQPERFITQSIPKDAWRPFERGARNCIGQDLAMMEMRMVLLIALRSFEFEALGINPHDNPAASYTTLDQEFGDLVYQMQSLTARPIGGQNMKVRFAKGHEALKQNNQLDFTDPDAVQELTKSLLKRDFDLHLDLPSDRLCPPVPNRFNYILWLQDLLDSTSEKYSDGYDQERDVFGLDIGTGASCIYPQLGCVLRPKWKFAATDIDEKNLKYARDNVQRNKLDSRIQIVESSPSTALIPLGEIGLPESNARLDFTMCNPPFYESRDELISAAKAKQRPPFSACTGAEVEMITAGGEVAFVTRMIRESVKLRERVQWYTSMVGKFSSVATLLNILHEEGNKNWAVAEFVQGSKTRRWAIGWSWMDYRPGANAARPQGQSIPKHLLPFPPEFTFHCPPSTPFSTTIDAINSSIVALDVYWHWNSGTSTGLGFARGNAWSRHARRQMKKQAIEKAQTTMAGTTAPAEYGEKDSKDSGAKSPDFIPGKQDKGAEFGFKVSVRGYMEGQVDVTVRWVKGFDPVIFESFCGFLKRKVERGA
;
A
#
# COMPACT_ATOMS: atom_id res chain seq x y z
N MET A 1 -2.87 11.09 91.08
CA MET A 1 -1.70 10.86 90.21
C MET A 1 -1.64 11.82 89.01
N GLY A 2 -2.73 12.07 88.27
CA GLY A 2 -2.70 12.95 87.08
C GLY A 2 -2.21 14.39 87.29
N LEU A 3 -2.58 15.05 88.40
CA LEU A 3 -2.12 16.42 88.69
C LEU A 3 -0.61 16.51 88.96
N SER A 4 -0.01 15.54 89.64
CA SER A 4 1.43 15.54 89.97
C SER A 4 2.30 15.27 88.74
N PHE A 5 1.76 14.53 87.75
CA PHE A 5 2.40 14.30 86.46
C PHE A 5 2.41 15.56 85.57
N LEU A 6 1.31 16.34 85.59
CA LEU A 6 1.18 17.60 84.85
C LEU A 6 2.07 18.72 85.42
N ILE A 7 2.36 18.69 86.72
CA ILE A 7 3.22 19.70 87.39
C ILE A 7 4.72 19.42 87.16
N SER A 8 5.12 18.18 86.85
CA SER A 8 6.51 17.74 86.75
C SER A 8 7.09 17.72 85.32
N HIS A 9 6.26 17.98 84.29
CA HIS A 9 6.66 17.86 82.89
C HIS A 9 6.30 19.13 82.12
N THR A 10 7.16 19.53 81.18
CA THR A 10 6.89 20.69 80.33
C THR A 10 5.65 20.45 79.45
N PRO A 11 4.92 21.52 79.05
CA PRO A 11 3.76 21.41 78.15
C PRO A 11 4.05 20.60 76.87
N THR A 12 5.27 20.71 76.35
CA THR A 12 5.75 19.97 75.19
C THR A 12 5.80 18.46 75.44
N THR A 13 6.25 18.03 76.62
CA THR A 13 6.31 16.61 76.98
C THR A 13 4.91 16.03 77.16
N ILE A 14 3.98 16.78 77.77
CA ILE A 14 2.58 16.37 77.89
C ILE A 14 1.92 16.24 76.51
N ALA A 15 2.18 17.19 75.60
CA ALA A 15 1.70 17.13 74.22
C ALA A 15 2.27 15.92 73.46
N LEU A 16 3.56 15.63 73.58
CA LEU A 16 4.19 14.47 72.96
C LEU A 16 3.61 13.15 73.50
N ILE A 17 3.39 13.04 74.82
CA ILE A 17 2.77 11.86 75.44
C ILE A 17 1.32 11.71 74.97
N ALA A 18 0.55 12.80 74.89
CA ALA A 18 -0.82 12.77 74.40
C ALA A 18 -0.88 12.33 72.92
N VAL A 19 0.01 12.84 72.07
CA VAL A 19 0.14 12.42 70.66
C VAL A 19 0.53 10.94 70.58
N ALA A 20 1.52 10.49 71.34
CA ALA A 20 1.96 9.10 71.35
C ALA A 20 0.87 8.15 71.85
N THR A 21 0.14 8.52 72.90
CA THR A 21 -0.95 7.72 73.47
C THR A 21 -2.14 7.65 72.50
N THR A 22 -2.46 8.76 71.84
CA THR A 22 -3.51 8.82 70.81
C THR A 22 -3.14 7.98 69.59
N ALA A 23 -1.89 8.10 69.11
CA ALA A 23 -1.38 7.30 68.00
C ALA A 23 -1.35 5.81 68.34
N CYS A 24 -0.92 5.44 69.55
CA CYS A 24 -0.93 4.05 70.02
C CYS A 24 -2.37 3.51 70.13
N SER A 25 -3.28 4.26 70.75
CA SER A 25 -4.70 3.87 70.87
C SER A 25 -5.36 3.71 69.50
N TYR A 26 -5.09 4.64 68.57
CA TYR A 26 -5.55 4.55 67.19
C TYR A 26 -4.98 3.33 66.48
N THR A 27 -3.68 3.05 66.63
CA THR A 27 -3.01 1.89 66.01
C THR A 27 -3.54 0.58 66.55
N VAL A 28 -3.73 0.46 67.87
CA VAL A 28 -4.33 -0.72 68.52
C VAL A 28 -5.78 -0.91 68.07
N SER A 29 -6.56 0.17 68.01
CA SER A 29 -7.94 0.14 67.52
C SER A 29 -7.99 -0.33 66.06
N ARG A 30 -7.15 0.23 65.18
CA ARG A 30 -7.00 -0.19 63.78
C ARG A 30 -6.58 -1.66 63.65
N PHE A 31 -5.62 -2.11 64.46
CA PHE A 31 -5.20 -3.51 64.51
C PHE A 31 -6.35 -4.42 64.89
N LEU A 32 -7.04 -4.14 66.01
CA LEU A 32 -8.17 -4.95 66.48
C LEU A 32 -9.32 -4.95 65.47
N HIS A 33 -9.58 -3.81 64.84
CA HIS A 33 -10.57 -3.69 63.78
C HIS A 33 -10.21 -4.56 62.58
N ALA A 34 -8.99 -4.45 62.03
CA ALA A 34 -8.55 -5.28 60.91
C ALA A 34 -8.61 -6.80 61.24
N ARG A 35 -8.23 -7.20 62.45
CA ARG A 35 -8.21 -8.62 62.88
C ARG A 35 -9.59 -9.18 63.27
N ARG A 36 -10.60 -8.34 63.47
CA ARG A 36 -11.97 -8.75 63.84
C ARG A 36 -13.00 -8.47 62.76
N ALA A 37 -12.71 -7.56 61.83
CA ALA A 37 -13.59 -7.23 60.73
C ALA A 37 -13.87 -8.46 59.87
N CYS A 38 -15.14 -8.66 59.52
CA CYS A 38 -15.58 -9.64 58.52
C CYS A 38 -15.09 -11.08 58.74
N ARG A 39 -14.89 -11.52 60.00
CA ARG A 39 -14.45 -12.90 60.31
C ARG A 39 -15.39 -13.99 59.77
N ASP A 40 -16.66 -13.66 59.62
CA ASP A 40 -17.70 -14.57 59.13
C ASP A 40 -17.74 -14.69 57.60
N LEU A 41 -16.91 -13.94 56.88
CA LEU A 41 -16.77 -14.06 55.44
C LEU A 41 -15.81 -15.19 55.05
N PRO A 42 -15.98 -15.77 53.85
CA PRO A 42 -14.96 -16.65 53.27
C PRO A 42 -13.60 -15.94 53.25
N GLN A 43 -12.54 -16.63 53.67
CA GLN A 43 -11.18 -16.09 53.73
C GLN A 43 -10.17 -17.25 53.75
N PRO A 44 -8.93 -17.04 53.26
CA PRO A 44 -7.85 -17.99 53.47
C PRO A 44 -7.46 -18.08 54.96
N PRO A 45 -6.57 -19.00 55.36
CA PRO A 45 -6.11 -19.12 56.74
C PRO A 45 -5.61 -17.79 57.32
N HIS A 46 -6.29 -17.29 58.37
CA HIS A 46 -6.02 -16.00 59.00
C HIS A 46 -5.16 -16.15 60.26
N SER A 47 -4.09 -15.35 60.34
CA SER A 47 -3.28 -15.21 61.55
C SER A 47 -3.76 -14.04 62.39
N PHE A 48 -3.95 -14.23 63.70
CA PHE A 48 -4.29 -13.12 64.60
C PHE A 48 -3.22 -12.01 64.59
N TRP A 49 -1.93 -12.36 64.53
CA TRP A 49 -0.85 -11.37 64.55
C TRP A 49 -0.54 -10.81 63.17
N PHE A 50 -0.54 -11.66 62.14
CA PHE A 50 -0.06 -11.30 60.81
C PHE A 50 -1.17 -11.15 59.75
N GLY A 51 -2.44 -11.35 60.10
CA GLY A 51 -3.54 -11.39 59.14
C GLY A 51 -3.26 -12.46 58.09
N HIS A 52 -3.33 -12.07 56.81
CA HIS A 52 -2.99 -12.92 55.67
C HIS A 52 -1.58 -12.64 55.10
N LEU A 53 -0.72 -11.88 55.79
CA LEU A 53 0.63 -11.57 55.31
C LEU A 53 1.49 -12.83 55.10
N ILE A 54 1.27 -13.88 55.89
CA ILE A 54 1.99 -15.16 55.74
C ILE A 54 1.56 -15.86 54.44
N VAL A 55 0.24 -15.94 54.18
CA VAL A 55 -0.30 -16.52 52.95
C VAL A 55 0.16 -15.71 51.74
N ALA A 56 0.03 -14.39 51.80
CA ALA A 56 0.47 -13.50 50.73
C ALA A 56 1.98 -13.61 50.47
N GLY A 57 2.80 -13.65 51.52
CA GLY A 57 4.24 -13.81 51.41
C GLY A 57 4.67 -15.17 50.85
N LYS A 58 3.92 -16.25 51.13
CA LYS A 58 4.16 -17.57 50.53
C LYS A 58 3.86 -17.55 49.04
N ILE A 59 2.73 -16.97 48.63
CA ILE A 59 2.30 -16.91 47.23
C ILE A 59 3.23 -15.99 46.43
N PHE A 60 3.54 -14.79 46.92
CA PHE A 60 4.37 -13.82 46.20
C PHE A 60 5.82 -14.28 45.97
N ARG A 61 6.33 -15.26 46.73
CA ARG A 61 7.66 -15.85 46.46
C ARG A 61 7.77 -16.52 45.10
N ASN A 62 6.64 -16.91 44.49
CA ASN A 62 6.59 -17.54 43.18
C ASN A 62 6.48 -16.54 42.03
N TYR A 63 6.37 -15.24 42.32
CA TYR A 63 6.20 -14.20 41.31
C TYR A 63 7.41 -13.26 41.26
N PRO A 64 7.62 -12.58 40.12
CA PRO A 64 8.56 -11.48 40.03
C PRO A 64 8.27 -10.37 41.06
N PRO A 65 9.29 -9.60 41.49
CA PRO A 65 9.09 -8.46 42.37
C PRO A 65 8.07 -7.46 41.81
N ASP A 66 7.30 -6.84 42.71
CA ASP A 66 6.24 -5.87 42.38
C ASP A 66 5.13 -6.42 41.46
N ALA A 67 4.89 -7.72 41.50
CA ALA A 67 3.79 -8.36 40.77
C ALA A 67 2.44 -7.71 41.07
N TYR A 68 1.62 -7.60 40.02
CA TYR A 68 0.28 -7.03 40.08
C TYR A 68 -0.59 -7.79 41.09
N ILE A 69 -1.26 -7.05 41.99
CA ILE A 69 -1.96 -7.63 43.15
C ILE A 69 -3.04 -8.65 42.74
N HIS A 70 -3.58 -8.55 41.53
CA HIS A 70 -4.59 -9.51 41.05
C HIS A 70 -4.03 -10.92 40.88
N HIS A 71 -2.72 -11.10 40.66
CA HIS A 71 -2.08 -12.42 40.63
C HIS A 71 -2.18 -13.10 42.01
N LEU A 72 -1.98 -12.35 43.10
CA LEU A 72 -2.24 -12.85 44.45
C LEU A 72 -3.71 -13.24 44.61
N LEU A 73 -4.62 -12.36 44.17
CA LEU A 73 -6.05 -12.54 44.40
C LEU A 73 -6.61 -13.79 43.68
N ILE A 74 -6.19 -14.03 42.45
CA ILE A 74 -6.63 -15.24 41.73
C ILE A 74 -6.01 -16.51 42.31
N THR A 75 -4.74 -16.48 42.73
CA THR A 75 -4.09 -17.64 43.32
C THR A 75 -4.72 -18.01 44.66
N ILE A 76 -5.08 -17.03 45.50
CA ILE A 76 -5.86 -17.28 46.72
C ILE A 76 -7.23 -17.87 46.38
N SER A 77 -7.94 -17.30 45.40
CA SER A 77 -9.26 -17.79 45.00
C SER A 77 -9.21 -19.26 44.56
N ARG A 78 -8.18 -19.65 43.81
CA ARG A 78 -7.97 -21.01 43.32
C ARG A 78 -7.48 -21.99 44.39
N GLU A 79 -6.45 -21.63 45.16
CA GLU A 79 -5.85 -22.54 46.15
C GLU A 79 -6.77 -22.85 47.35
N TYR A 80 -7.67 -21.93 47.68
CA TYR A 80 -8.56 -22.04 48.84
C TYR A 80 -10.04 -22.20 48.48
N ASP A 81 -10.36 -22.40 47.20
CA ASP A 81 -11.73 -22.58 46.69
C ASP A 81 -12.70 -21.45 47.11
N LEU A 82 -12.33 -20.21 46.74
CA LEU A 82 -13.07 -18.99 47.08
C LEU A 82 -13.56 -18.27 45.81
N PRO A 83 -14.60 -18.78 45.12
CA PRO A 83 -14.97 -18.32 43.77
C PRO A 83 -15.77 -17.01 43.72
N ASP A 84 -16.57 -16.69 44.75
CA ASP A 84 -17.50 -15.56 44.70
C ASP A 84 -16.89 -14.25 45.24
N LEU A 85 -16.52 -14.27 46.52
CA LEU A 85 -15.88 -13.17 47.24
C LEU A 85 -15.15 -13.71 48.46
N TYR A 86 -14.11 -13.02 48.89
CA TYR A 86 -13.45 -13.32 50.15
C TYR A 86 -12.79 -12.10 50.79
N TYR A 87 -12.58 -12.18 52.10
CA TYR A 87 -11.91 -11.15 52.89
C TYR A 87 -10.39 -11.34 52.89
N LEU A 88 -9.65 -10.25 52.72
CA LEU A 88 -8.20 -10.22 52.71
C LEU A 88 -7.65 -9.09 53.60
N ASP A 89 -7.23 -9.47 54.79
CA ASP A 89 -6.49 -8.65 55.75
C ASP A 89 -4.97 -8.64 55.49
N LEU A 90 -4.46 -7.57 54.90
CA LEU A 90 -3.02 -7.32 54.71
C LEU A 90 -2.46 -6.25 55.65
N TRP A 91 -3.17 -5.92 56.73
CA TRP A 91 -2.73 -4.87 57.66
C TRP A 91 -1.45 -5.32 58.41
N PRO A 92 -0.43 -4.45 58.58
CA PRO A 92 -0.41 -3.01 58.29
C PRO A 92 0.06 -2.60 56.89
N MET A 93 0.40 -3.55 56.01
CA MET A 93 0.94 -3.23 54.67
C MET A 93 -0.10 -2.59 53.75
N ALA A 94 -1.36 -3.03 53.85
CA ALA A 94 -2.49 -2.41 53.15
C ALA A 94 -3.76 -2.46 54.01
N ASN A 95 -4.74 -1.62 53.67
CA ASN A 95 -6.06 -1.70 54.29
C ASN A 95 -6.72 -3.04 53.97
N PRO A 96 -7.50 -3.62 54.90
CA PRO A 96 -8.26 -4.82 54.61
C PRO A 96 -9.21 -4.61 53.43
N MET A 97 -9.36 -5.64 52.60
CA MET A 97 -10.18 -5.59 51.40
C MET A 97 -11.10 -6.81 51.27
N ILE A 98 -12.14 -6.64 50.48
CA ILE A 98 -13.00 -7.71 49.98
C ILE A 98 -12.63 -7.89 48.51
N ALA A 99 -12.13 -9.07 48.15
CA ALA A 99 -11.96 -9.45 46.76
C ALA A 99 -13.32 -9.87 46.20
N VAL A 100 -13.80 -9.18 45.17
CA VAL A 100 -15.08 -9.46 44.50
C VAL A 100 -14.78 -10.18 43.20
N CYS A 101 -15.21 -11.43 43.11
CA CYS A 101 -14.73 -12.39 42.11
C CYS A 101 -15.82 -12.90 41.16
N SER A 102 -17.10 -12.60 41.42
CA SER A 102 -18.20 -12.95 40.51
C SER A 102 -18.76 -11.76 39.71
N PRO A 103 -19.23 -12.00 38.47
CA PRO A 103 -19.86 -10.98 37.63
C PRO A 103 -21.03 -10.25 38.30
N GLU A 104 -21.88 -11.00 39.00
CA GLU A 104 -23.11 -10.50 39.63
C GLU A 104 -22.79 -9.54 40.79
N LEU A 105 -21.86 -9.93 41.66
CA LEU A 105 -21.44 -9.09 42.78
C LEU A 105 -20.71 -7.83 42.28
N ALA A 106 -19.89 -7.97 41.24
CA ALA A 106 -19.25 -6.83 40.61
C ALA A 106 -20.27 -5.87 39.96
N ALA A 107 -21.33 -6.40 39.33
CA ALA A 107 -22.42 -5.60 38.75
C ALA A 107 -23.21 -4.84 39.81
N GLN A 108 -23.46 -5.45 40.98
CA GLN A 108 -24.12 -4.75 42.10
C GLN A 108 -23.35 -3.49 42.52
N ILE A 109 -22.03 -3.59 42.58
CA ILE A 109 -21.15 -2.48 42.99
C ILE A 109 -21.08 -1.39 41.91
N THR A 110 -20.91 -1.75 40.64
CA THR A 110 -20.61 -0.76 39.59
C THR A 110 -21.82 -0.27 38.82
N THR A 111 -22.79 -1.15 38.57
CA THR A 111 -23.88 -0.96 37.62
C THR A 111 -25.19 -0.67 38.34
N GLU A 112 -25.54 -1.44 39.36
CA GLU A 112 -26.81 -1.28 40.08
C GLU A 112 -26.79 -0.09 41.03
N GLN A 113 -25.78 -0.01 41.91
CA GLN A 113 -25.70 1.03 42.94
C GLN A 113 -24.60 2.07 42.71
N ALA A 114 -23.68 1.83 41.76
CA ALA A 114 -22.61 2.74 41.37
C ALA A 114 -21.81 3.30 42.56
N TYR A 115 -21.23 2.40 43.35
CA TYR A 115 -20.49 2.70 44.57
C TYR A 115 -19.39 3.76 44.32
N PRO A 116 -19.07 4.62 45.32
CA PRO A 116 -18.00 5.58 45.20
C PRO A 116 -16.62 4.89 45.08
N LYS A 117 -15.64 5.62 44.55
CA LYS A 117 -14.23 5.17 44.55
C LYS A 117 -13.73 5.09 45.99
N ASP A 118 -12.88 4.11 46.25
CA ASP A 118 -12.18 4.02 47.52
C ASP A 118 -11.26 5.24 47.73
N PRO A 119 -11.16 5.82 48.95
CA PRO A 119 -10.27 6.95 49.24
C PRO A 119 -8.81 6.71 48.85
N ALA A 120 -8.33 5.46 48.87
CA ALA A 120 -6.97 5.10 48.47
C ALA A 120 -6.69 5.50 47.00
N VAL A 121 -7.68 5.40 46.11
CA VAL A 121 -7.55 5.82 44.70
C VAL A 121 -7.17 7.30 44.60
N GLY A 122 -7.82 8.15 45.41
CA GLY A 122 -7.51 9.58 45.48
C GLY A 122 -6.12 9.85 46.05
N HIS A 123 -5.69 9.07 47.05
CA HIS A 123 -4.37 9.19 47.67
C HIS A 123 -3.23 8.93 46.67
N PHE A 124 -3.36 7.91 45.82
CA PHE A 124 -2.34 7.58 44.82
C PHE A 124 -2.35 8.51 43.61
N LEU A 125 -3.53 8.87 43.09
CA LEU A 125 -3.65 9.59 41.81
C LEU A 125 -3.54 11.11 41.93
N THR A 126 -4.14 11.71 42.97
CA THR A 126 -4.23 13.18 43.12
C THR A 126 -2.88 13.89 43.14
N PRO A 127 -1.80 13.37 43.76
CA PRO A 127 -0.51 14.05 43.80
C PRO A 127 0.10 14.35 42.42
N PHE A 128 -0.14 13.50 41.42
CA PHE A 128 0.35 13.71 40.07
C PHE A 128 -0.73 14.26 39.13
N LEU A 129 -1.93 13.69 39.16
CA LEU A 129 -3.02 14.08 38.24
C LEU A 129 -3.71 15.39 38.64
N GLY A 130 -3.64 15.84 39.89
CA GLY A 130 -4.31 17.05 40.39
C GLY A 130 -5.67 16.78 41.04
N LYS A 131 -6.19 17.81 41.75
CA LYS A 131 -7.36 17.67 42.65
C LYS A 131 -8.68 17.61 41.90
N SER A 132 -8.70 18.08 40.66
CA SER A 132 -9.88 18.04 39.79
C SER A 132 -9.83 16.95 38.72
N SER A 133 -8.96 15.96 38.84
CA SER A 133 -8.91 14.82 37.93
C SER A 133 -10.23 14.03 37.96
N ILE A 134 -10.86 13.83 36.79
CA ILE A 134 -12.05 12.97 36.63
C ILE A 134 -11.81 11.52 37.12
N LEU A 135 -10.57 11.04 37.11
CA LEU A 135 -10.20 9.73 37.67
C LEU A 135 -10.17 9.72 39.21
N SER A 136 -9.90 10.85 39.87
CA SER A 136 -9.82 10.91 41.34
C SER A 136 -11.13 11.35 42.00
N VAL A 137 -11.89 12.25 41.38
CA VAL A 137 -13.09 12.83 42.01
C VAL A 137 -14.31 11.90 41.98
N SER A 138 -15.28 12.20 42.85
CA SER A 138 -16.57 11.51 42.98
C SER A 138 -17.72 12.52 43.16
N GLY A 139 -18.97 12.03 43.17
CA GLY A 139 -20.16 12.85 43.45
C GLY A 139 -20.49 13.87 42.36
N PRO A 140 -21.09 15.02 42.72
CA PRO A 140 -21.51 16.05 41.76
C PRO A 140 -20.39 16.58 40.87
N LYS A 141 -19.17 16.75 41.42
CA LYS A 141 -18.00 17.22 40.66
C LYS A 141 -17.61 16.25 39.56
N TRP A 142 -17.61 14.94 39.84
CA TRP A 142 -17.39 13.92 38.82
C TRP A 142 -18.48 13.96 37.74
N LYS A 143 -19.76 14.06 38.13
CA LYS A 143 -20.89 14.09 37.19
C LYS A 143 -20.79 15.28 36.23
N ALA A 144 -20.40 16.45 36.74
CA ALA A 144 -20.18 17.65 35.92
C ALA A 144 -19.03 17.45 34.92
N LEU A 145 -17.85 16.99 35.38
CA LEU A 145 -16.70 16.73 34.50
C LEU A 145 -17.02 15.66 33.45
N HIS A 146 -17.67 14.58 33.85
CA HIS A 146 -18.08 13.50 32.95
C HIS A 146 -19.03 14.02 31.86
N SER A 147 -20.04 14.81 32.23
CA SER A 147 -20.97 15.41 31.27
C SER A 147 -20.28 16.34 30.27
N THR A 148 -19.23 17.05 30.70
CA THR A 148 -18.41 17.90 29.82
C THR A 148 -17.60 17.11 28.82
N PHE A 149 -16.99 15.99 29.23
CA PHE A 149 -16.01 15.28 28.39
C PHE A 149 -16.57 14.09 27.59
N VAL A 150 -17.66 13.43 28.02
CA VAL A 150 -18.28 12.30 27.28
C VAL A 150 -18.54 12.59 25.81
N PRO A 151 -19.05 13.76 25.39
CA PRO A 151 -19.26 14.05 23.98
C PRO A 151 -17.99 13.94 23.12
N ALA A 152 -16.81 14.13 23.72
CA ALA A 152 -15.51 14.03 23.04
C ALA A 152 -15.08 12.59 22.72
N PHE A 153 -15.83 11.60 23.20
CA PHE A 153 -15.56 10.18 22.97
C PHE A 153 -16.72 9.49 22.25
N ALA A 154 -17.74 10.25 21.83
CA ALA A 154 -18.85 9.71 21.07
C ALA A 154 -18.39 9.20 19.68
N PRO A 155 -18.98 8.12 19.13
CA PRO A 155 -18.53 7.53 17.86
C PRO A 155 -18.45 8.52 16.69
N ALA A 156 -19.42 9.42 16.58
CA ALA A 156 -19.45 10.44 15.53
C ALA A 156 -18.21 11.34 15.55
N TYR A 157 -17.67 11.58 16.73
CA TYR A 157 -16.51 12.42 16.93
C TYR A 157 -15.19 11.66 16.75
N LEU A 158 -15.12 10.40 17.22
CA LEU A 158 -13.99 9.52 16.93
C LEU A 158 -13.75 9.36 15.43
N ARG A 159 -14.81 9.27 14.61
CA ARG A 159 -14.71 9.27 13.14
C ARG A 159 -13.95 10.49 12.59
N SER A 160 -14.16 11.67 13.17
CA SER A 160 -13.45 12.88 12.74
C SER A 160 -11.95 12.87 13.08
N MET A 161 -11.55 12.08 14.08
CA MET A 161 -10.15 11.93 14.50
C MET A 161 -9.45 10.76 13.81
N ALA A 162 -10.19 9.84 13.21
CA ALA A 162 -9.66 8.61 12.61
C ALA A 162 -8.52 8.85 11.62
N GLY A 163 -8.62 9.89 10.77
CA GLY A 163 -7.55 10.24 9.83
C GLY A 163 -6.25 10.63 10.53
N GLY A 164 -6.32 11.38 11.63
CA GLY A 164 -5.15 11.76 12.41
C GLY A 164 -4.57 10.61 13.24
N ILE A 165 -5.41 9.65 13.65
CA ILE A 165 -4.95 8.41 14.30
C ILE A 165 -4.22 7.54 13.30
N LEU A 166 -4.78 7.39 12.09
CA LEU A 166 -4.15 6.66 10.98
C LEU A 166 -2.78 7.25 10.64
N ASP A 167 -2.64 8.58 10.59
CA ASP A 167 -1.35 9.23 10.35
C ASP A 167 -0.29 8.80 11.40
N GLU A 168 -0.66 8.70 12.67
CA GLU A 168 0.26 8.24 13.73
C GLU A 168 0.56 6.73 13.64
N VAL A 169 -0.43 5.92 13.27
CA VAL A 169 -0.24 4.48 13.02
C VAL A 169 0.70 4.25 11.83
N LEU A 170 0.66 5.10 10.81
CA LEU A 170 1.60 5.04 9.68
C LEU A 170 3.02 5.43 10.09
N ILE A 171 3.21 6.44 10.94
CA ILE A 171 4.52 6.76 11.52
C ILE A 171 5.05 5.58 12.36
N TYR A 172 4.19 4.95 13.14
CA TYR A 172 4.54 3.73 13.87
C TYR A 172 4.95 2.58 12.93
N HIS A 173 4.24 2.39 11.81
CA HIS A 173 4.62 1.43 10.76
C HIS A 173 5.97 1.75 10.13
N ASP A 174 6.27 3.02 9.83
CA ASP A 174 7.56 3.44 9.28
C ASP A 174 8.71 3.18 10.25
N ASN A 175 8.48 3.39 11.56
CA ASN A 175 9.43 3.07 12.60
C ASN A 175 9.69 1.56 12.67
N LEU A 176 8.64 0.74 12.57
CA LEU A 176 8.78 -0.73 12.48
C LEU A 176 9.52 -1.14 11.20
N CYS A 177 9.35 -0.45 10.07
CA CYS A 177 10.13 -0.69 8.86
C CYS A 177 11.64 -0.48 9.10
N GLN A 178 12.03 0.56 9.83
CA GLN A 178 13.45 0.77 10.17
C GLN A 178 13.99 -0.33 11.08
N LEU A 179 13.19 -0.73 12.08
CA LEU A 179 13.56 -1.81 12.98
C LEU A 179 13.70 -3.14 12.24
N ALA A 180 12.78 -3.43 11.30
CA ALA A 180 12.82 -4.62 10.46
C ALA A 180 14.06 -4.69 9.58
N LYS A 181 14.49 -3.56 8.98
CA LYS A 181 15.73 -3.49 8.20
C LYS A 181 16.99 -3.73 9.04
N SER A 182 16.96 -3.31 10.30
CA SER A 182 18.11 -3.45 11.21
C SER A 182 18.19 -4.79 11.93
N GLU A 183 17.06 -5.52 11.99
CA GLU A 183 16.81 -6.70 12.84
C GLU A 183 17.25 -6.55 14.31
N GLN A 184 17.37 -5.30 14.80
CA GLN A 184 17.80 -5.03 16.17
C GLN A 184 16.65 -5.28 17.16
N PRO A 185 16.94 -5.86 18.33
CA PRO A 185 16.00 -5.92 19.45
C PRO A 185 15.51 -4.52 19.85
N PHE A 186 14.21 -4.40 20.13
CA PHE A 186 13.61 -3.16 20.64
C PHE A 186 12.53 -3.46 21.69
N SER A 187 12.24 -2.46 22.53
CA SER A 187 11.13 -2.53 23.50
C SER A 187 9.81 -2.19 22.82
N MET A 188 8.91 -3.17 22.68
CA MET A 188 7.58 -2.94 22.10
C MET A 188 6.77 -1.94 22.92
N ALA A 189 6.86 -2.01 24.26
CA ALA A 189 6.19 -1.06 25.13
C ALA A 189 6.64 0.38 24.84
N SER A 190 7.93 0.60 24.57
CA SER A 190 8.45 1.96 24.29
C SER A 190 7.89 2.52 22.99
N VAL A 191 7.90 1.73 21.91
CA VAL A 191 7.42 2.19 20.58
C VAL A 191 5.89 2.36 20.59
N ALA A 192 5.16 1.48 21.27
CA ALA A 192 3.71 1.60 21.42
C ALA A 192 3.31 2.77 22.34
N ILE A 193 4.09 3.09 23.37
CA ILE A 193 3.90 4.29 24.20
C ILE A 193 4.07 5.55 23.34
N GLU A 194 5.09 5.60 22.48
CA GLU A 194 5.29 6.76 21.60
C GLU A 194 4.09 6.96 20.65
N LEU A 195 3.60 5.89 20.02
CA LEU A 195 2.39 5.93 19.20
C LEU A 195 1.19 6.48 19.99
N THR A 196 0.84 5.81 21.08
CA THR A 196 -0.39 6.09 21.85
C THR A 196 -0.34 7.48 22.50
N PHE A 197 0.84 7.94 22.95
CA PHE A 197 1.05 9.28 23.50
C PHE A 197 0.83 10.37 22.43
N ASN A 198 1.24 10.11 21.19
CA ASN A 198 0.97 11.02 20.06
C ASN A 198 -0.50 11.01 19.62
N VAL A 199 -1.14 9.83 19.60
CA VAL A 199 -2.58 9.68 19.32
C VAL A 199 -3.41 10.48 20.32
N ILE A 200 -3.18 10.31 21.62
CA ILE A 200 -3.90 11.09 22.64
C ILE A 200 -3.53 12.59 22.58
N GLY A 201 -2.30 12.93 22.19
CA GLY A 201 -1.89 14.31 21.91
C GLY A 201 -2.72 14.96 20.81
N ARG A 202 -2.99 14.25 19.72
CA ARG A 202 -3.91 14.70 18.66
C ARG A 202 -5.34 14.80 19.15
N ALA A 203 -5.84 13.79 19.85
CA ALA A 203 -7.22 13.80 20.36
C ALA A 203 -7.48 14.97 21.34
N VAL A 204 -6.48 15.30 22.18
CA VAL A 204 -6.60 16.38 23.18
C VAL A 204 -6.29 17.76 22.61
N PHE A 205 -5.25 17.91 21.79
CA PHE A 205 -4.73 19.22 21.38
C PHE A 205 -4.76 19.49 19.86
N ASN A 206 -5.19 18.52 19.04
CA ASN A 206 -4.95 18.51 17.59
C ASN A 206 -3.46 18.64 17.20
N SER A 207 -2.55 18.23 18.09
CA SER A 207 -1.11 18.40 17.93
C SER A 207 -0.38 17.20 18.52
N PRO A 208 0.31 16.38 17.70
CA PRO A 208 1.19 15.33 18.22
C PRO A 208 2.45 15.93 18.87
N PHE A 209 3.22 15.08 19.55
CA PHE A 209 4.39 15.42 20.38
C PHE A 209 5.74 15.01 19.76
N HIS A 210 5.84 14.97 18.43
CA HIS A 210 7.04 14.57 17.69
C HIS A 210 8.28 15.45 17.93
N ASN A 211 8.08 16.72 18.31
CA ASN A 211 9.19 17.62 18.56
C ASN A 211 9.92 17.31 19.89
N GLU A 212 11.14 17.82 20.05
CA GLU A 212 11.95 17.53 21.25
C GLU A 212 11.27 17.97 22.56
N GLU A 213 10.51 19.06 22.54
CA GLU A 213 9.75 19.53 23.70
C GLU A 213 8.66 18.51 24.12
N GLY A 214 7.96 17.94 23.13
CA GLY A 214 6.95 16.89 23.29
C GLY A 214 7.54 15.56 23.75
N ARG A 215 8.65 15.10 23.14
CA ARG A 215 9.38 13.91 23.62
C ARG A 215 9.89 14.09 25.05
N ARG A 216 10.30 15.30 25.42
CA ARG A 216 10.67 15.63 26.81
C ARG A 216 9.46 15.63 27.74
N LEU A 217 8.30 16.11 27.30
CA LEU A 217 7.04 15.97 28.06
C LEU A 217 6.76 14.50 28.35
N MET A 218 6.76 13.65 27.32
CA MET A 218 6.49 12.21 27.45
C MET A 218 7.41 11.54 28.49
N ARG A 219 8.73 11.76 28.40
CA ARG A 219 9.71 11.23 29.37
C ARG A 219 9.45 11.71 30.80
N ASN A 220 9.18 13.00 30.98
CA ASN A 220 8.86 13.58 32.29
C ASN A 220 7.53 13.04 32.83
N PHE A 221 6.56 12.83 31.95
CA PHE A 221 5.23 12.35 32.28
C PHE A 221 5.29 10.91 32.78
N LYS A 222 5.94 10.01 32.01
CA LYS A 222 6.20 8.63 32.43
C LYS A 222 6.92 8.56 33.76
N SER A 223 8.02 9.31 33.91
CA SER A 223 8.78 9.34 35.17
C SER A 223 7.92 9.83 36.34
N GLY A 224 7.08 10.85 36.11
CA GLY A 224 6.16 11.37 37.12
C GLY A 224 5.11 10.37 37.57
N LEU A 225 4.57 9.56 36.64
CA LEU A 225 3.67 8.44 36.96
C LEU A 225 4.38 7.34 37.74
N ASP A 226 5.56 6.91 37.30
CA ASP A 226 6.38 5.92 38.00
C ASP A 226 6.65 6.34 39.46
N TYR A 227 6.97 7.62 39.71
CA TYR A 227 7.15 8.15 41.08
C TYR A 227 5.86 8.24 41.89
N ALA A 228 4.71 8.48 41.25
CA ALA A 228 3.43 8.54 41.94
C ALA A 228 3.04 7.17 42.53
N PHE A 229 3.35 6.08 41.81
CA PHE A 229 2.98 4.72 42.19
C PHE A 229 4.06 3.98 42.98
N ASN A 230 5.34 4.06 42.58
CA ASN A 230 6.42 3.34 43.27
C ASN A 230 6.74 3.94 44.66
N GLY A 231 6.56 5.26 44.82
CA GLY A 231 6.81 5.96 46.08
C GLY A 231 5.79 5.67 47.18
N ALA A 232 4.70 4.97 46.87
CA ALA A 232 3.62 4.69 47.81
C ALA A 232 3.65 3.25 48.38
N LEU A 233 4.37 2.33 47.73
CA LEU A 233 4.57 0.94 48.17
C LEU A 233 5.96 0.70 48.80
N SER A 234 6.94 1.57 48.54
CA SER A 234 8.29 1.48 49.10
C SER A 234 8.54 2.60 50.12
N THR A 235 8.46 2.27 51.41
CA THR A 235 8.77 3.18 52.53
C THR A 235 10.24 3.62 52.58
N ARG A 236 11.16 2.86 51.98
CA ARG A 236 12.61 3.09 52.06
C ARG A 236 13.11 4.32 51.30
N ASN A 237 12.38 4.80 50.29
CA ASN A 237 12.83 5.87 49.39
C ASN A 237 11.96 7.14 49.40
N TRP A 238 10.99 7.24 50.32
CA TRP A 238 9.99 8.32 50.33
C TRP A 238 10.59 9.73 50.42
N LEU A 239 11.61 9.93 51.27
CA LEU A 239 12.30 11.23 51.43
C LEU A 239 13.17 11.60 50.22
N LEU A 240 13.85 10.61 49.60
CA LEU A 240 14.77 10.82 48.47
C LEU A 240 14.02 11.18 47.16
N HIS A 241 12.76 10.76 47.03
CA HIS A 241 11.96 11.00 45.83
C HIS A 241 11.06 12.25 45.90
N MET A 242 11.02 12.95 47.04
CA MET A 242 10.12 14.09 47.21
C MET A 242 10.48 15.27 46.30
N VAL A 243 11.71 15.78 46.37
CA VAL A 243 12.16 16.95 45.57
C VAL A 243 12.09 16.70 44.05
N PRO A 244 12.56 15.56 43.50
CA PRO A 244 12.40 15.25 42.07
C PRO A 244 10.93 15.20 41.62
N LYS A 245 10.02 14.70 42.46
CA LYS A 245 8.59 14.58 42.13
C LYS A 245 7.91 15.94 41.94
N TRP A 246 8.13 16.90 42.85
CA TRP A 246 7.53 18.24 42.72
C TRP A 246 8.04 18.98 41.47
N VAL A 247 9.33 18.85 41.15
CA VAL A 247 9.93 19.44 39.95
C VAL A 247 9.34 18.84 38.67
N LEU A 248 9.14 17.52 38.62
CA LEU A 248 8.52 16.86 37.48
C LEU A 248 7.07 17.29 37.27
N VAL A 249 6.26 17.30 38.34
CA VAL A 249 4.87 17.79 38.29
C VAL A 249 4.82 19.23 37.80
N TRP A 250 5.70 20.10 38.31
CA TRP A 250 5.78 21.49 37.88
C TRP A 250 6.14 21.62 36.39
N LYS A 251 7.14 20.87 35.89
CA LYS A 251 7.54 20.87 34.47
C LYS A 251 6.39 20.43 33.56
N VAL A 252 5.68 19.36 33.95
CA VAL A 252 4.52 18.84 33.20
C VAL A 252 3.37 19.85 33.20
N ASN A 253 3.00 20.39 34.36
CA ASN A 253 1.94 21.38 34.48
C ASN A 253 2.24 22.61 33.61
N ARG A 254 3.44 23.18 33.71
CA ARG A 254 3.82 24.38 32.94
C ARG A 254 3.74 24.17 31.42
N TYR A 255 4.13 22.98 30.94
CA TYR A 255 4.00 22.66 29.51
C TYR A 255 2.52 22.57 29.09
N ILE A 256 1.70 21.89 29.89
CA ILE A 256 0.27 21.74 29.62
C ILE A 256 -0.45 23.10 29.67
N GLU A 257 -0.17 23.93 30.67
CA GLU A 257 -0.70 25.30 30.78
C GLU A 257 -0.41 26.12 29.53
N LYS A 258 0.84 26.08 29.05
CA LYS A 258 1.23 26.76 27.80
C LYS A 258 0.41 26.26 26.60
N LYS A 259 0.19 24.94 26.49
CA LYS A 259 -0.63 24.34 25.42
C LYS A 259 -2.10 24.74 25.53
N VAL A 260 -2.67 24.77 26.75
CA VAL A 260 -4.05 25.21 26.99
C VAL A 260 -4.23 26.67 26.57
N ILE A 261 -3.30 27.55 26.96
CA ILE A 261 -3.31 28.97 26.59
C ILE A 261 -3.21 29.14 25.07
N SER A 262 -2.28 28.44 24.42
CA SER A 262 -2.13 28.47 22.96
C SER A 262 -3.41 28.04 22.24
N ARG A 263 -3.99 26.90 22.65
CA ARG A 263 -5.19 26.34 22.02
C ARG A 263 -6.41 27.23 22.24
N PHE A 264 -6.56 27.83 23.41
CA PHE A 264 -7.64 28.79 23.67
C PHE A 264 -7.55 30.02 22.76
N ALA A 265 -6.34 30.57 22.58
CA ALA A 265 -6.13 31.70 21.70
C ALA A 265 -6.42 31.34 20.22
N GLU A 266 -6.08 30.12 19.79
CA GLU A 266 -6.44 29.59 18.46
C GLU A 266 -7.95 29.45 18.29
N LEU A 267 -8.64 28.83 19.25
CA LEU A 267 -10.09 28.65 19.20
C LEU A 267 -10.84 29.97 19.11
N LYS A 268 -10.42 30.99 19.88
CA LYS A 268 -11.02 32.32 19.79
C LYS A 268 -10.87 32.95 18.40
N ARG A 269 -9.75 32.67 17.70
CA ARG A 269 -9.57 33.10 16.29
C ARG A 269 -10.41 32.29 15.33
N GLU A 270 -10.52 30.97 15.55
CA GLU A 270 -11.32 30.08 14.71
C GLU A 270 -12.82 30.43 14.77
N GLU A 271 -13.37 30.77 15.95
CA GLU A 271 -14.80 31.15 16.07
C GLU A 271 -15.11 32.53 15.48
N MET A 272 -14.12 33.42 15.39
CA MET A 272 -14.25 34.67 14.61
C MET A 272 -14.19 34.43 13.10
N SER A 273 -13.77 33.24 12.65
CA SER A 273 -13.72 32.85 11.24
C SER A 273 -14.94 32.01 10.86
N SER A 274 -15.44 32.13 9.62
CA SER A 274 -16.57 31.33 9.13
C SER A 274 -16.25 29.84 8.89
N VAL A 275 -15.00 29.41 9.13
CA VAL A 275 -14.52 28.05 8.89
C VAL A 275 -14.49 27.24 10.18
N LYS A 276 -15.50 26.40 10.41
CA LYS A 276 -15.52 25.46 11.53
C LYS A 276 -14.49 24.33 11.30
N LYS A 277 -13.36 24.36 12.01
CA LYS A 277 -12.35 23.28 12.01
C LYS A 277 -12.67 22.18 13.03
N SER A 278 -11.97 21.04 12.91
CA SER A 278 -12.12 19.84 13.76
C SER A 278 -12.10 20.19 15.24
N ARG A 279 -12.98 19.58 16.04
CA ARG A 279 -13.02 19.80 17.49
C ARG A 279 -12.02 18.83 18.16
N THR A 280 -11.42 19.23 19.27
CA THR A 280 -10.58 18.40 20.17
C THR A 280 -11.26 18.18 21.54
N ILE A 281 -10.80 17.19 22.33
CA ILE A 281 -11.32 16.97 23.69
C ILE A 281 -11.21 18.26 24.53
N LEU A 282 -10.11 18.98 24.37
CA LEU A 282 -9.89 20.24 25.08
C LEU A 282 -10.81 21.36 24.57
N ASP A 283 -11.13 21.39 23.27
CA ASP A 283 -12.00 22.42 22.69
C ASP A 283 -13.39 22.43 23.33
N LEU A 284 -13.92 21.25 23.70
CA LEU A 284 -15.21 21.14 24.38
C LEU A 284 -15.20 21.78 25.77
N ALA A 285 -14.09 21.65 26.51
CA ALA A 285 -13.93 22.33 27.80
C ALA A 285 -13.68 23.83 27.63
N LEU A 286 -12.90 24.23 26.61
CA LEU A 286 -12.55 25.63 26.37
C LEU A 286 -13.74 26.47 25.86
N ARG A 287 -14.64 25.88 25.06
CA ARG A 287 -15.83 26.56 24.52
C ARG A 287 -16.76 27.10 25.59
N GLN A 288 -16.89 26.41 26.72
CA GLN A 288 -17.68 26.88 27.86
C GLN A 288 -17.17 28.22 28.43
N ARG A 289 -15.95 28.64 28.05
CA ARG A 289 -15.29 29.85 28.55
C ARG A 289 -15.03 30.90 27.47
N LEU A 290 -15.46 30.70 26.22
CA LEU A 290 -15.21 31.65 25.13
C LEU A 290 -15.92 33.00 25.35
N ASP A 291 -17.10 32.99 25.95
CA ASP A 291 -17.89 34.19 26.26
C ASP A 291 -17.39 34.94 27.51
N SER A 292 -16.36 34.42 28.21
CA SER A 292 -15.88 35.06 29.43
C SER A 292 -15.01 36.30 29.12
N PRO A 293 -15.38 37.49 29.64
CA PRO A 293 -14.64 38.73 29.38
C PRO A 293 -13.24 38.75 30.03
N LYS A 294 -12.95 37.89 31.02
CA LYS A 294 -11.67 37.85 31.74
C LYS A 294 -10.59 36.97 31.09
N GLY A 295 -10.89 36.28 29.99
CA GLY A 295 -9.98 35.27 29.41
C GLY A 295 -9.69 34.12 30.38
N ILE A 296 -8.68 33.28 30.08
CA ILE A 296 -8.34 32.09 30.90
C ILE A 296 -7.03 32.23 31.69
N SER A 297 -6.15 33.16 31.34
CA SER A 297 -4.81 33.25 31.94
C SER A 297 -4.80 33.69 33.41
N GLY A 298 -5.91 34.26 33.91
CA GLY A 298 -6.09 34.67 35.31
C GLY A 298 -7.08 33.80 36.10
N ASP A 299 -7.66 32.76 35.47
CA ASP A 299 -8.61 31.86 36.12
C ASP A 299 -7.88 30.61 36.63
N SER A 300 -7.33 30.71 37.84
CA SER A 300 -6.55 29.64 38.46
C SER A 300 -7.36 28.37 38.72
N GLU A 301 -8.66 28.51 38.98
CA GLU A 301 -9.57 27.38 39.18
C GLU A 301 -9.80 26.63 37.86
N PHE A 302 -10.11 27.36 36.78
CA PHE A 302 -10.25 26.76 35.46
C PHE A 302 -8.95 26.08 35.01
N MET A 303 -7.80 26.74 35.21
CA MET A 303 -6.51 26.17 34.81
C MET A 303 -6.19 24.88 35.57
N GLU A 304 -6.48 24.82 36.88
CA GLU A 304 -6.31 23.60 37.67
C GLU A 304 -7.21 22.46 37.17
N VAL A 305 -8.47 22.77 36.82
CA VAL A 305 -9.41 21.79 36.24
C VAL A 305 -8.93 21.30 34.87
N ALA A 306 -8.53 22.21 33.98
CA ALA A 306 -8.07 21.88 32.63
C ALA A 306 -6.80 21.03 32.67
N VAL A 307 -5.76 21.48 33.40
CA VAL A 307 -4.48 20.77 33.54
C VAL A 307 -4.70 19.39 34.18
N SER A 308 -5.53 19.30 35.21
CA SER A 308 -5.77 18.01 35.89
C SER A 308 -6.43 16.99 34.97
N ASN A 309 -7.42 17.41 34.19
CA ASN A 309 -8.13 16.51 33.27
C ASN A 309 -7.31 16.18 32.02
N ILE A 310 -6.49 17.11 31.51
CA ILE A 310 -5.53 16.79 30.43
C ILE A 310 -4.53 15.74 30.88
N LYS A 311 -3.91 15.90 32.06
CA LYS A 311 -3.01 14.87 32.61
C LYS A 311 -3.74 13.54 32.76
N THR A 312 -5.01 13.59 33.13
CA THR A 312 -5.85 12.39 33.23
C THR A 312 -6.01 11.69 31.88
N PHE A 313 -6.33 12.40 30.80
CA PHE A 313 -6.46 11.82 29.47
C PHE A 313 -5.13 11.30 28.93
N LEU A 314 -4.04 12.08 29.09
CA LEU A 314 -2.71 11.63 28.73
C LEU A 314 -2.37 10.33 29.46
N ALA A 315 -2.50 10.29 30.79
CA ALA A 315 -2.21 9.09 31.60
C ALA A 315 -3.05 7.87 31.18
N ALA A 316 -4.37 8.02 31.08
CA ALA A 316 -5.26 6.92 30.77
C ALA A 316 -5.11 6.40 29.33
N GLY A 317 -4.84 7.30 28.37
CA GLY A 317 -4.87 7.00 26.94
C GLY A 317 -3.59 6.41 26.34
N HIS A 318 -2.44 6.50 27.03
CA HIS A 318 -1.18 5.99 26.48
C HIS A 318 -0.77 4.61 27.02
N GLU A 319 -0.60 4.44 28.34
CA GLU A 319 -0.05 3.18 28.88
C GLU A 319 -0.98 1.98 28.68
N THR A 320 -2.30 2.17 28.84
CA THR A 320 -3.26 1.06 28.75
C THR A 320 -3.27 0.41 27.36
N THR A 321 -3.41 1.22 26.32
CA THR A 321 -3.38 0.77 24.92
C THR A 321 -2.01 0.21 24.55
N ALA A 322 -0.92 0.88 24.95
CA ALA A 322 0.44 0.45 24.61
C ALA A 322 0.79 -0.91 25.22
N HIS A 323 0.48 -1.12 26.49
CA HIS A 323 0.73 -2.40 27.16
C HIS A 323 -0.17 -3.52 26.58
N THR A 324 -1.41 -3.20 26.21
CA THR A 324 -2.29 -4.16 25.54
C THR A 324 -1.69 -4.59 24.19
N LEU A 325 -1.25 -3.64 23.35
CA LEU A 325 -0.58 -3.95 22.08
C LEU A 325 0.66 -4.81 22.28
N GLY A 326 1.45 -4.54 23.31
CA GLY A 326 2.60 -5.36 23.65
C GLY A 326 2.25 -6.81 23.98
N TYR A 327 1.17 -7.05 24.76
CA TYR A 327 0.67 -8.41 24.99
C TYR A 327 0.08 -9.05 23.73
N VAL A 328 -0.60 -8.27 22.87
CA VAL A 328 -1.10 -8.79 21.58
C VAL A 328 0.06 -9.33 20.75
N PHE A 329 1.10 -8.52 20.51
CA PHE A 329 2.23 -8.95 19.69
C PHE A 329 3.06 -10.06 20.34
N MET A 330 3.14 -10.10 21.68
CA MET A 330 3.75 -11.22 22.41
C MET A 330 3.00 -12.53 22.12
N LEU A 331 1.68 -12.56 22.29
CA LEU A 331 0.86 -13.74 22.02
C LEU A 331 0.93 -14.16 20.55
N LEU A 332 0.81 -13.20 19.62
CA LEU A 332 0.86 -13.47 18.19
C LEU A 332 2.21 -14.00 17.71
N SER A 333 3.31 -13.68 18.40
CA SER A 333 4.66 -14.19 18.06
C SER A 333 4.79 -15.72 18.14
N LYS A 334 3.86 -16.40 18.83
CA LYS A 334 3.80 -17.86 18.94
C LYS A 334 2.55 -18.47 18.28
N ARG A 335 1.77 -17.66 17.55
CA ARG A 335 0.47 -18.05 16.99
C ARG A 335 0.33 -17.63 15.52
N PRO A 336 1.18 -18.15 14.61
CA PRO A 336 1.16 -17.79 13.19
C PRO A 336 -0.19 -18.09 12.52
N GLU A 337 -0.93 -19.08 13.00
CA GLU A 337 -2.28 -19.42 12.53
C GLU A 337 -3.31 -18.33 12.83
N VAL A 338 -3.20 -17.66 13.98
CA VAL A 338 -4.04 -16.50 14.33
C VAL A 338 -3.68 -15.30 13.46
N VAL A 339 -2.38 -15.06 13.23
CA VAL A 339 -1.91 -13.99 12.33
C VAL A 339 -2.41 -14.21 10.91
N LYS A 340 -2.37 -15.46 10.41
CA LYS A 340 -2.87 -15.81 9.08
C LYS A 340 -4.36 -15.50 8.93
N LYS A 341 -5.20 -15.94 9.87
CA LYS A 341 -6.64 -15.64 9.88
C LYS A 341 -6.94 -14.14 9.95
N ALA A 342 -6.17 -13.39 10.75
CA ALA A 342 -6.29 -11.94 10.81
C ALA A 342 -5.97 -11.28 9.46
N ARG A 343 -4.89 -11.71 8.79
CA ARG A 343 -4.54 -11.22 7.44
C ARG A 343 -5.63 -11.55 6.40
N GLU A 344 -6.19 -12.76 6.44
CA GLU A 344 -7.31 -13.16 5.58
C GLU A 344 -8.55 -12.28 5.80
N GLU A 345 -8.89 -11.96 7.05
CA GLU A 345 -9.92 -10.98 7.39
C GLU A 345 -9.57 -9.59 6.84
N HIS A 346 -8.33 -9.13 7.02
CA HIS A 346 -7.88 -7.81 6.56
C HIS A 346 -7.99 -7.67 5.05
N ASP A 347 -7.64 -8.71 4.30
CA ASP A 347 -7.75 -8.74 2.83
C ASP A 347 -9.20 -8.78 2.37
N THR A 348 -10.05 -9.54 3.06
CA THR A 348 -11.47 -9.69 2.73
C THR A 348 -12.26 -8.42 3.02
N VAL A 349 -12.03 -7.80 4.18
CA VAL A 349 -12.73 -6.58 4.59
C VAL A 349 -12.18 -5.39 3.82
N PHE A 350 -10.85 -5.25 3.73
CA PHE A 350 -10.22 -4.12 3.04
C PHE A 350 -9.69 -4.52 1.65
N SER A 351 -8.37 -4.50 1.47
CA SER A 351 -7.71 -4.78 0.20
C SER A 351 -6.35 -5.40 0.47
N PRO A 352 -5.91 -6.42 -0.27
CA PRO A 352 -4.56 -6.95 -0.15
C PRO A 352 -3.48 -5.89 -0.41
N ASP A 353 -3.79 -4.87 -1.23
CA ASP A 353 -2.92 -3.71 -1.42
C ASP A 353 -2.93 -2.77 -0.19
N PHE A 354 -1.73 -2.46 0.31
CA PHE A 354 -1.52 -1.62 1.50
C PHE A 354 -2.04 -0.20 1.31
N ASN A 355 -1.70 0.46 0.19
CA ASN A 355 -2.07 1.85 -0.05
C ASN A 355 -3.59 1.98 -0.19
N ARG A 356 -4.21 1.02 -0.87
CA ARG A 356 -5.66 0.94 -0.99
C ARG A 356 -6.33 0.71 0.35
N THR A 357 -5.76 -0.14 1.22
CA THR A 357 -6.24 -0.27 2.60
C THR A 357 -6.18 1.06 3.36
N VAL A 358 -5.07 1.80 3.27
CA VAL A 358 -4.92 3.12 3.91
C VAL A 358 -5.95 4.12 3.37
N GLU A 359 -6.16 4.16 2.05
CA GLU A 359 -7.20 4.98 1.42
C GLU A 359 -8.61 4.62 1.93
N MET A 360 -8.91 3.32 2.02
CA MET A 360 -10.19 2.82 2.51
C MET A 360 -10.43 3.19 3.97
N VAL A 361 -9.43 3.05 4.84
CA VAL A 361 -9.54 3.48 6.25
C VAL A 361 -9.77 4.99 6.35
N ARG A 362 -9.09 5.78 5.50
CA ARG A 362 -9.27 7.25 5.48
C ARG A 362 -10.65 7.66 4.97
N ALA A 363 -11.16 6.97 3.95
CA ALA A 363 -12.46 7.26 3.34
C ALA A 363 -13.63 6.75 4.18
N ASN A 364 -13.47 5.60 4.83
CA ASN A 364 -14.48 4.91 5.60
C ASN A 364 -13.88 4.28 6.88
N PRO A 365 -13.67 5.08 7.95
CA PRO A 365 -13.14 4.56 9.20
C PRO A 365 -14.08 3.58 9.92
N GLU A 366 -15.40 3.68 9.72
CA GLU A 366 -16.38 2.79 10.33
C GLU A 366 -16.22 1.33 9.87
N LYS A 367 -15.60 1.11 8.71
CA LYS A 367 -15.26 -0.23 8.24
C LYS A 367 -14.33 -1.01 9.18
N LEU A 368 -13.60 -0.33 10.06
CA LEU A 368 -12.82 -0.99 11.12
C LEU A 368 -13.69 -1.81 12.06
N PHE A 369 -14.99 -1.51 12.21
CA PHE A 369 -15.91 -2.31 13.01
C PHE A 369 -16.21 -3.69 12.39
N ASP A 370 -15.98 -3.85 11.08
CA ASP A 370 -16.15 -5.12 10.38
C ASP A 370 -15.01 -6.12 10.67
N LEU A 371 -13.90 -5.67 11.29
CA LEU A 371 -12.77 -6.51 11.70
C LEU A 371 -13.10 -7.29 13.00
N GLN A 372 -14.02 -8.25 12.89
CA GLN A 372 -14.57 -9.05 13.98
C GLN A 372 -13.49 -9.92 14.65
N TYR A 373 -12.69 -10.64 13.86
CA TYR A 373 -11.60 -11.51 14.33
C TYR A 373 -10.45 -10.70 14.93
N THR A 374 -10.06 -9.60 14.30
CA THR A 374 -9.08 -8.66 14.88
C THR A 374 -9.58 -8.09 16.21
N SER A 375 -10.87 -7.75 16.30
CA SER A 375 -11.49 -7.34 17.57
C SER A 375 -11.46 -8.45 18.62
N ALA A 376 -11.64 -9.70 18.19
CA ALA A 376 -11.62 -10.86 19.05
C ALA A 376 -10.21 -11.14 19.62
N ILE A 377 -9.15 -10.94 18.83
CA ILE A 377 -7.75 -10.98 19.27
C ILE A 377 -7.51 -9.99 20.41
N ILE A 378 -7.96 -8.74 20.23
CA ILE A 378 -7.83 -7.68 21.26
C ILE A 378 -8.61 -8.06 22.53
N LYS A 379 -9.85 -8.55 22.38
CA LYS A 379 -10.70 -8.92 23.51
C LYS A 379 -10.14 -10.10 24.32
N GLU A 380 -9.60 -11.10 23.64
CA GLU A 380 -8.97 -12.26 24.29
C GLU A 380 -7.67 -11.88 24.97
N THR A 381 -6.88 -10.98 24.37
CA THR A 381 -5.69 -10.43 25.02
C THR A 381 -6.05 -9.70 26.31
N LEU A 382 -7.09 -8.86 26.28
CA LEU A 382 -7.57 -8.14 27.47
C LEU A 382 -8.25 -9.03 28.52
N ARG A 383 -8.71 -10.23 28.14
CA ARG A 383 -9.19 -11.24 29.10
C ARG A 383 -8.02 -11.84 29.87
N LEU A 384 -6.96 -12.22 29.16
CA LEU A 384 -5.77 -12.83 29.77
C LEU A 384 -4.93 -11.81 30.56
N PHE A 385 -4.84 -10.58 30.04
CA PHE A 385 -4.00 -9.50 30.55
C PHE A 385 -4.78 -8.19 30.72
N PRO A 386 -5.75 -8.13 31.65
CA PRO A 386 -6.45 -6.90 31.95
C PRO A 386 -5.46 -5.85 32.48
N VAL A 387 -5.36 -4.71 31.81
CA VAL A 387 -4.39 -3.65 32.14
C VAL A 387 -4.84 -2.71 33.27
N ALA A 388 -6.09 -2.85 33.72
CA ALA A 388 -6.67 -2.04 34.78
C ALA A 388 -7.71 -2.81 35.61
N SER A 389 -7.91 -2.35 36.84
CA SER A 389 -8.98 -2.80 37.73
C SER A 389 -9.48 -1.64 38.58
N VAL A 390 -10.55 -1.86 39.34
CA VAL A 390 -11.14 -0.80 40.16
C VAL A 390 -11.36 -1.19 41.61
N ALA A 391 -10.99 -0.24 42.47
CA ALA A 391 -11.34 -0.23 43.89
C ALA A 391 -12.56 0.67 44.14
N ARG A 392 -13.44 0.21 45.03
CA ARG A 392 -14.66 0.90 45.45
C ARG A 392 -14.76 0.90 46.97
N ALA A 393 -15.48 1.86 47.52
CA ALA A 393 -15.86 1.89 48.94
C ALA A 393 -17.38 1.79 49.05
N LYS A 394 -17.87 1.26 50.17
CA LYS A 394 -19.29 1.32 50.48
C LYS A 394 -19.70 2.76 50.74
N GLY A 395 -20.68 3.25 49.98
CA GLY A 395 -21.27 4.57 50.19
C GLY A 395 -22.28 4.55 51.34
N GLU A 396 -22.61 5.75 51.83
CA GLU A 396 -23.67 5.93 52.82
C GLU A 396 -25.02 5.45 52.27
N GLY A 397 -25.77 4.68 53.07
CA GLY A 397 -27.07 4.12 52.67
C GLY A 397 -27.01 2.98 51.63
N MET A 398 -25.82 2.60 51.15
CA MET A 398 -25.68 1.50 50.18
C MET A 398 -25.64 0.13 50.87
N THR A 399 -26.24 -0.88 50.26
CA THR A 399 -26.33 -2.24 50.83
C THR A 399 -25.70 -3.25 49.88
N PHE A 400 -24.66 -3.95 50.32
CA PHE A 400 -24.03 -5.02 49.55
C PHE A 400 -24.64 -6.35 49.96
N MET A 401 -25.26 -7.07 49.03
CA MET A 401 -25.96 -8.33 49.29
C MET A 401 -25.08 -9.51 48.89
N TYR A 402 -24.89 -10.47 49.79
CA TYR A 402 -24.21 -11.72 49.51
C TYR A 402 -25.03 -12.90 50.04
N LYS A 403 -25.29 -13.89 49.18
CA LYS A 403 -26.12 -15.07 49.51
C LYS A 403 -27.46 -14.69 50.18
N GLY A 404 -28.11 -13.66 49.65
CA GLY A 404 -29.39 -13.14 50.14
C GLY A 404 -29.34 -12.34 51.44
N LYS A 405 -28.16 -12.06 52.01
CA LYS A 405 -28.00 -11.30 53.27
C LYS A 405 -27.20 -10.01 53.05
N PRO A 406 -27.55 -8.91 53.74
CA PRO A 406 -26.75 -7.69 53.70
C PRO A 406 -25.41 -7.90 54.42
N LEU A 407 -24.31 -7.53 53.77
CA LEU A 407 -22.98 -7.54 54.33
C LEU A 407 -22.67 -6.24 55.07
N ASN A 408 -22.23 -6.39 56.32
CA ASN A 408 -21.81 -5.29 57.18
C ASN A 408 -20.38 -4.86 56.84
N LEU A 409 -20.24 -4.19 55.69
CA LEU A 409 -19.00 -3.50 55.34
C LEU A 409 -18.94 -2.16 56.06
N THR A 410 -17.75 -1.82 56.57
CA THR A 410 -17.43 -0.53 57.18
C THR A 410 -16.52 0.28 56.26
N ASP A 411 -15.23 0.02 56.34
CA ASP A 411 -14.12 0.75 55.71
C ASP A 411 -13.24 -0.20 54.87
N GLN A 412 -13.72 -1.43 54.62
CA GLN A 412 -13.04 -2.38 53.75
C GLN A 412 -13.11 -1.90 52.30
N LEU A 413 -11.97 -1.96 51.63
CA LEU A 413 -11.89 -1.70 50.20
C LEU A 413 -12.57 -2.84 49.44
N LEU A 414 -13.44 -2.53 48.48
CA LEU A 414 -14.02 -3.51 47.56
C LEU A 414 -13.17 -3.56 46.29
N MET A 415 -12.40 -4.63 46.11
CA MET A 415 -11.53 -4.84 44.96
C MET A 415 -12.22 -5.76 43.95
N ILE A 416 -12.55 -5.24 42.77
CA ILE A 416 -13.12 -6.06 41.69
C ILE A 416 -11.98 -6.82 41.02
N CYS A 417 -11.99 -8.16 41.08
CA CYS A 417 -10.91 -8.98 40.57
C CYS A 417 -11.20 -9.52 39.17
N ASN A 418 -10.75 -8.80 38.15
CA ASN A 418 -10.91 -9.17 36.74
C ASN A 418 -10.34 -10.55 36.42
N LEU A 419 -9.12 -10.86 36.88
CA LEU A 419 -8.47 -12.14 36.60
C LEU A 419 -9.31 -13.34 37.07
N VAL A 420 -9.89 -13.29 38.28
CA VAL A 420 -10.70 -14.42 38.78
C VAL A 420 -11.90 -14.69 37.87
N MET A 421 -12.61 -13.64 37.46
CA MET A 421 -13.72 -13.77 36.51
C MET A 421 -13.26 -14.25 35.13
N HIS A 422 -12.12 -13.71 34.65
CA HIS A 422 -11.63 -13.94 33.29
C HIS A 422 -10.98 -15.30 33.10
N TYR A 423 -10.52 -15.92 34.18
CA TYR A 423 -10.00 -17.29 34.20
C TYR A 423 -11.00 -18.29 34.80
N ASN A 424 -12.25 -17.90 35.08
CA ASN A 424 -13.28 -18.84 35.52
C ASN A 424 -13.66 -19.76 34.35
N GLU A 425 -13.47 -21.07 34.50
CA GLU A 425 -13.70 -22.08 33.47
C GLU A 425 -15.17 -22.27 33.12
N GLU A 426 -16.09 -22.01 34.06
CA GLU A 426 -17.54 -22.04 33.80
C GLU A 426 -17.99 -20.88 32.89
N ILE A 427 -17.26 -19.76 32.93
CA ILE A 427 -17.53 -18.56 32.13
C ILE A 427 -16.74 -18.59 30.81
N PHE A 428 -15.46 -18.98 30.89
CA PHE A 428 -14.51 -19.04 29.79
C PHE A 428 -13.87 -20.44 29.74
N PRO A 429 -14.46 -21.38 29.00
CA PRO A 429 -13.89 -22.73 28.85
C PRO A 429 -12.47 -22.68 28.29
N SER A 430 -11.60 -23.57 28.80
CA SER A 430 -10.14 -23.55 28.56
C SER A 430 -9.53 -22.17 28.85
N PRO A 431 -9.64 -21.66 30.10
CA PRO A 431 -9.35 -20.26 30.41
C PRO A 431 -7.88 -19.87 30.21
N CYS A 432 -6.95 -20.83 30.23
CA CYS A 432 -5.53 -20.60 30.03
C CYS A 432 -5.14 -20.46 28.55
N GLU A 433 -5.99 -20.91 27.63
CA GLU A 433 -5.70 -20.89 26.20
C GLU A 433 -6.03 -19.53 25.57
N PHE A 434 -5.18 -19.06 24.67
CA PHE A 434 -5.45 -17.88 23.85
C PHE A 434 -6.33 -18.27 22.65
N GLN A 435 -7.64 -18.04 22.77
CA GLN A 435 -8.63 -18.42 21.77
C GLN A 435 -9.50 -17.22 21.36
N PRO A 436 -9.10 -16.42 20.35
CA PRO A 436 -9.91 -15.30 19.86
C PRO A 436 -11.34 -15.70 19.46
N GLU A 437 -11.52 -16.87 18.85
CA GLU A 437 -12.80 -17.38 18.33
C GLU A 437 -13.94 -17.40 19.36
N ARG A 438 -13.62 -17.45 20.67
CA ARG A 438 -14.65 -17.45 21.73
C ARG A 438 -15.51 -16.19 21.71
N PHE A 439 -14.95 -15.04 21.34
CA PHE A 439 -15.70 -13.78 21.28
C PHE A 439 -16.60 -13.65 20.05
N ILE A 440 -16.59 -14.65 19.18
CA ILE A 440 -17.42 -14.74 17.97
C ILE A 440 -18.45 -15.87 18.14
N THR A 441 -18.02 -16.99 18.71
CA THR A 441 -18.79 -18.25 18.73
C THR A 441 -19.56 -18.48 20.03
N GLN A 442 -19.15 -17.87 21.15
CA GLN A 442 -19.73 -18.12 22.47
C GLN A 442 -20.52 -16.91 22.98
N SER A 443 -21.57 -17.19 23.75
CA SER A 443 -22.34 -16.17 24.47
C SER A 443 -21.71 -15.93 25.85
N ILE A 444 -20.91 -14.88 25.96
CA ILE A 444 -20.24 -14.51 27.22
C ILE A 444 -21.25 -13.73 28.11
N PRO A 445 -21.37 -14.07 29.41
CA PRO A 445 -22.22 -13.32 30.33
C PRO A 445 -21.89 -11.82 30.32
N LYS A 446 -22.94 -10.99 30.30
CA LYS A 446 -22.86 -9.53 30.09
C LYS A 446 -21.82 -8.85 30.99
N ASP A 447 -21.80 -9.20 32.27
CA ASP A 447 -20.94 -8.57 33.26
C ASP A 447 -19.64 -9.35 33.54
N ALA A 448 -19.29 -10.38 32.75
CA ALA A 448 -18.09 -11.18 32.97
C ALA A 448 -16.83 -10.58 32.31
N TRP A 449 -16.90 -10.15 31.04
CA TRP A 449 -15.78 -9.49 30.37
C TRP A 449 -15.77 -7.99 30.73
N ARG A 450 -14.77 -7.57 31.52
CA ARG A 450 -14.73 -6.25 32.19
C ARG A 450 -13.38 -5.50 32.14
N PRO A 451 -12.52 -5.61 31.11
CA PRO A 451 -11.26 -4.86 31.08
C PRO A 451 -11.45 -3.33 31.01
N PHE A 452 -12.61 -2.86 30.56
CA PHE A 452 -13.02 -1.45 30.55
C PHE A 452 -13.99 -1.09 31.69
N GLU A 453 -14.23 -2.03 32.61
CA GLU A 453 -15.29 -1.98 33.64
C GLU A 453 -16.71 -1.77 33.10
N ARG A 454 -17.69 -1.75 34.01
CA ARG A 454 -19.12 -1.57 33.73
C ARG A 454 -19.74 -0.44 34.55
N GLY A 455 -20.97 -0.09 34.20
CA GLY A 455 -21.78 0.92 34.90
C GLY A 455 -21.40 2.36 34.56
N ALA A 456 -21.87 3.31 35.38
CA ALA A 456 -21.74 4.74 35.11
C ALA A 456 -20.29 5.27 35.11
N ARG A 457 -19.32 4.45 35.54
CA ARG A 457 -17.89 4.78 35.62
C ARG A 457 -17.04 3.87 34.74
N ASN A 458 -17.61 3.27 33.69
CA ASN A 458 -16.86 2.53 32.69
C ASN A 458 -15.86 3.43 31.95
N CYS A 459 -14.92 2.83 31.22
CA CYS A 459 -13.92 3.57 30.47
C CYS A 459 -14.57 4.41 29.37
N ILE A 460 -14.50 5.74 29.53
CA ILE A 460 -14.94 6.72 28.53
C ILE A 460 -14.14 6.61 27.21
N GLY A 461 -12.90 6.12 27.26
CA GLY A 461 -12.00 6.00 26.10
C GLY A 461 -12.06 4.65 25.38
N GLN A 462 -12.99 3.76 25.73
CA GLN A 462 -13.03 2.39 25.20
C GLN A 462 -13.07 2.35 23.66
N ASP A 463 -13.96 3.12 23.04
CA ASP A 463 -14.12 3.10 21.58
C ASP A 463 -12.88 3.68 20.86
N LEU A 464 -12.22 4.67 21.46
CA LEU A 464 -10.96 5.22 20.95
C LEU A 464 -9.85 4.15 20.99
N ALA A 465 -9.67 3.49 22.14
CA ALA A 465 -8.65 2.46 22.30
C ALA A 465 -8.88 1.26 21.37
N MET A 466 -10.14 0.81 21.22
CA MET A 466 -10.49 -0.27 20.30
C MET A 466 -10.26 0.11 18.83
N MET A 467 -10.58 1.35 18.43
CA MET A 467 -10.32 1.83 17.07
C MET A 467 -8.82 1.90 16.78
N GLU A 468 -8.04 2.47 17.71
CA GLU A 468 -6.59 2.55 17.61
C GLU A 468 -5.95 1.17 17.49
N MET A 469 -6.26 0.22 18.38
CA MET A 469 -5.70 -1.13 18.33
C MET A 469 -6.08 -1.88 17.05
N ARG A 470 -7.31 -1.72 16.54
CA ARG A 470 -7.70 -2.31 15.24
C ARG A 470 -6.89 -1.75 14.08
N MET A 471 -6.68 -0.42 14.04
CA MET A 471 -5.84 0.20 13.01
C MET A 471 -4.40 -0.30 13.09
N VAL A 472 -3.83 -0.37 14.30
CA VAL A 472 -2.46 -0.89 14.50
C VAL A 472 -2.34 -2.32 14.00
N LEU A 473 -3.26 -3.21 14.38
CA LEU A 473 -3.20 -4.62 13.93
C LEU A 473 -3.44 -4.76 12.42
N LEU A 474 -4.37 -3.99 11.85
CA LEU A 474 -4.62 -3.97 10.40
C LEU A 474 -3.36 -3.58 9.61
N ILE A 475 -2.63 -2.56 10.06
CA ILE A 475 -1.47 -2.03 9.34
C ILE A 475 -0.21 -2.87 9.62
N ALA A 476 0.04 -3.21 10.89
CA ALA A 476 1.26 -3.90 11.29
C ALA A 476 1.29 -5.37 10.84
N LEU A 477 0.20 -6.12 11.02
CA LEU A 477 0.20 -7.55 10.69
C LEU A 477 0.37 -7.80 9.19
N ARG A 478 -0.04 -6.86 8.32
CA ARG A 478 0.20 -6.95 6.87
C ARG A 478 1.68 -6.97 6.50
N SER A 479 2.46 -6.14 7.18
CA SER A 479 3.83 -5.84 6.75
C SER A 479 4.89 -6.62 7.52
N PHE A 480 4.56 -7.16 8.69
CA PHE A 480 5.56 -7.64 9.64
C PHE A 480 5.26 -9.00 10.25
N GLU A 481 6.33 -9.65 10.67
CA GLU A 481 6.35 -10.79 11.60
C GLU A 481 7.11 -10.39 12.86
N PHE A 482 6.56 -10.77 14.03
CA PHE A 482 7.10 -10.39 15.34
C PHE A 482 7.65 -11.61 16.07
N GLU A 483 8.78 -11.43 16.73
CA GLU A 483 9.43 -12.43 17.57
C GLU A 483 9.63 -11.83 18.97
N ALA A 484 8.96 -12.39 19.98
CA ALA A 484 9.17 -11.97 21.37
C ALA A 484 10.49 -12.53 21.92
N LEU A 485 11.27 -11.67 22.58
CA LEU A 485 12.57 -11.98 23.16
C LEU A 485 12.48 -12.13 24.68
N GLY A 486 13.46 -12.81 25.27
CA GLY A 486 13.53 -13.00 26.72
C GLY A 486 12.49 -14.00 27.25
N ILE A 487 11.95 -14.84 26.36
CA ILE A 487 11.09 -15.97 26.72
C ILE A 487 11.94 -17.01 27.45
N ASN A 488 11.63 -17.24 28.72
CA ASN A 488 12.26 -18.25 29.57
C ASN A 488 11.16 -19.16 30.15
N PRO A 489 10.68 -20.15 29.38
CA PRO A 489 9.57 -21.00 29.78
C PRO A 489 9.82 -21.68 31.13
N HIS A 490 8.80 -21.72 31.98
CA HIS A 490 8.88 -22.46 33.24
C HIS A 490 8.61 -23.96 33.00
N ASP A 491 9.43 -24.83 33.59
CA ASP A 491 9.20 -26.28 33.53
C ASP A 491 7.87 -26.66 34.22
N ASN A 492 7.55 -25.98 35.32
CA ASN A 492 6.31 -26.16 36.07
C ASN A 492 5.60 -24.81 36.24
N PRO A 493 4.25 -24.76 36.22
CA PRO A 493 3.52 -23.52 36.44
C PRO A 493 3.87 -22.89 37.80
N ALA A 494 4.31 -21.63 37.77
CA ALA A 494 4.58 -20.84 38.97
C ALA A 494 3.27 -20.32 39.59
N ALA A 495 2.20 -20.22 38.80
CA ALA A 495 0.87 -19.84 39.23
C ALA A 495 -0.14 -20.96 38.98
N SER A 496 -1.07 -21.16 39.92
CA SER A 496 -2.06 -22.24 39.85
C SER A 496 -3.17 -22.06 38.81
N TYR A 497 -3.29 -20.86 38.23
CA TYR A 497 -4.43 -20.48 37.37
C TYR A 497 -4.09 -20.35 35.89
N THR A 498 -2.80 -20.42 35.50
CA THR A 498 -2.36 -20.24 34.11
C THR A 498 -1.26 -21.21 33.75
N THR A 499 -1.22 -21.59 32.48
CA THR A 499 -0.13 -22.37 31.88
C THR A 499 0.71 -21.54 30.90
N LEU A 500 0.38 -20.26 30.72
CA LEU A 500 1.08 -19.39 29.77
C LEU A 500 2.53 -19.10 30.18
N ASP A 501 2.87 -19.24 31.46
CA ASP A 501 4.25 -19.13 31.95
C ASP A 501 5.13 -20.32 31.50
N GLN A 502 4.53 -21.45 31.16
CA GLN A 502 5.23 -22.55 30.48
C GLN A 502 5.51 -22.25 29.00
N GLU A 503 4.97 -21.17 28.44
CA GLU A 503 5.26 -20.73 27.07
C GLU A 503 6.12 -19.47 27.03
N PHE A 504 5.85 -18.50 27.91
CA PHE A 504 6.48 -17.17 27.88
C PHE A 504 7.33 -16.87 29.13
N GLY A 505 7.33 -17.76 30.13
CA GLY A 505 8.02 -17.53 31.41
C GLY A 505 7.40 -16.37 32.19
N ASP A 506 8.26 -15.62 32.88
CA ASP A 506 7.86 -14.47 33.68
C ASP A 506 7.14 -13.35 32.91
N LEU A 507 7.25 -13.31 31.57
CA LEU A 507 6.64 -12.27 30.75
C LEU A 507 5.11 -12.19 30.84
N VAL A 508 4.46 -13.24 31.35
CA VAL A 508 2.99 -13.27 31.57
C VAL A 508 2.56 -12.58 32.87
N TYR A 509 3.50 -12.33 33.79
CA TYR A 509 3.19 -11.69 35.05
C TYR A 509 3.29 -10.18 34.92
N GLN A 510 2.17 -9.50 35.16
CA GLN A 510 2.09 -8.04 35.13
C GLN A 510 2.76 -7.45 36.39
N MET A 511 3.37 -6.28 36.24
CA MET A 511 3.85 -5.49 37.36
C MET A 511 2.83 -4.41 37.75
N GLN A 512 2.76 -4.12 39.05
CA GLN A 512 1.92 -3.06 39.57
C GLN A 512 2.49 -1.68 39.19
N SER A 513 1.69 -0.88 38.48
CA SER A 513 1.90 0.56 38.26
C SER A 513 0.53 1.28 38.21
N LEU A 514 0.42 2.43 37.54
CA LEU A 514 -0.86 3.02 37.17
C LEU A 514 -1.72 2.01 36.40
N THR A 515 -1.06 1.22 35.56
CA THR A 515 -1.62 0.09 34.83
C THR A 515 -0.90 -1.20 35.23
N ALA A 516 -1.50 -2.34 34.95
CA ALA A 516 -0.85 -3.64 35.06
C ALA A 516 0.07 -3.84 33.85
N ARG A 517 1.32 -3.39 33.98
CA ARG A 517 2.29 -3.24 32.88
C ARG A 517 3.14 -4.50 32.68
N PRO A 518 3.73 -4.71 31.49
CA PRO A 518 4.61 -5.84 31.24
C PRO A 518 5.99 -5.72 31.90
N ILE A 519 6.63 -6.86 32.15
CA ILE A 519 8.02 -6.95 32.60
C ILE A 519 8.96 -6.65 31.42
N GLY A 520 10.04 -5.91 31.70
CA GLY A 520 11.15 -5.73 30.75
C GLY A 520 10.81 -5.02 29.44
N GLY A 521 9.64 -4.36 29.34
CA GLY A 521 9.21 -3.61 28.16
C GLY A 521 8.74 -4.47 26.98
N GLN A 522 8.63 -5.79 27.14
CA GLN A 522 8.33 -6.74 26.06
C GLN A 522 9.27 -6.55 24.87
N ASN A 523 10.53 -6.94 25.06
CA ASN A 523 11.52 -6.85 23.99
C ASN A 523 11.14 -7.76 22.82
N MET A 524 11.28 -7.26 21.60
CA MET A 524 10.93 -7.96 20.36
C MET A 524 11.99 -7.77 19.28
N LYS A 525 12.00 -8.68 18.31
CA LYS A 525 12.48 -8.43 16.94
C LYS A 525 11.30 -8.37 15.99
N VAL A 526 11.46 -7.64 14.91
CA VAL A 526 10.49 -7.55 13.83
C VAL A 526 11.21 -7.81 12.51
N ARG A 527 10.54 -8.50 11.59
CA ARG A 527 11.00 -8.74 10.21
C ARG A 527 9.88 -8.38 9.25
N PHE A 528 10.20 -8.10 7.99
CA PHE A 528 9.17 -7.98 6.98
C PHE A 528 8.46 -9.34 6.79
N ALA A 529 7.14 -9.30 6.66
CA ALA A 529 6.39 -10.47 6.24
C ALA A 529 6.83 -10.85 4.82
N LYS A 530 6.92 -12.16 4.56
CA LYS A 530 7.39 -12.68 3.25
C LYS A 530 6.70 -11.97 2.08
N GLY A 531 7.49 -11.37 1.19
CA GLY A 531 7.00 -10.60 0.03
C GLY A 531 6.93 -9.08 0.21
N HIS A 532 7.25 -8.53 1.39
CA HIS A 532 7.29 -7.07 1.66
C HIS A 532 8.70 -6.47 1.71
N GLU A 533 9.73 -7.27 1.42
CA GLU A 533 11.16 -6.91 1.61
C GLU A 533 11.68 -5.85 0.63
N ALA A 534 11.02 -5.64 -0.52
CA ALA A 534 11.55 -4.87 -1.67
C ALA A 534 11.01 -3.42 -1.84
N LEU A 535 10.32 -2.86 -0.84
CA LEU A 535 9.69 -1.52 -0.95
C LEU A 535 10.48 -0.41 -0.23
N LYS A 536 10.47 0.80 -0.82
CA LYS A 536 10.94 2.05 -0.21
C LYS A 536 10.05 2.46 0.97
N GLN A 537 10.54 3.39 1.80
CA GLN A 537 9.77 4.01 2.91
C GLN A 537 8.42 4.60 2.45
N ASN A 538 8.28 5.01 1.19
CA ASN A 538 7.04 5.54 0.63
C ASN A 538 6.19 4.45 -0.07
N ASN A 539 6.44 3.16 0.21
CA ASN A 539 5.82 2.00 -0.42
C ASN A 539 5.95 1.95 -1.96
N GLN A 540 6.89 2.67 -2.54
CA GLN A 540 7.24 2.52 -3.95
C GLN A 540 8.31 1.45 -4.10
N LEU A 541 8.26 0.72 -5.22
CA LEU A 541 9.36 -0.18 -5.59
C LEU A 541 10.68 0.60 -5.60
N ASP A 542 11.72 0.02 -5.02
CA ASP A 542 13.05 0.60 -5.11
C ASP A 542 13.66 0.37 -6.49
N PHE A 543 13.38 1.26 -7.44
CA PHE A 543 14.00 1.19 -8.76
C PHE A 543 15.54 1.30 -8.74
N THR A 544 16.15 1.78 -7.65
CA THR A 544 17.62 1.82 -7.52
C THR A 544 18.23 0.52 -7.02
N ASP A 545 17.40 -0.44 -6.59
CA ASP A 545 17.78 -1.80 -6.24
C ASP A 545 17.69 -2.72 -7.49
N PRO A 546 18.82 -3.30 -7.96
CA PRO A 546 18.84 -4.28 -9.04
C PRO A 546 17.84 -5.42 -8.88
N ASP A 547 17.71 -5.98 -7.67
CA ASP A 547 16.90 -7.16 -7.43
C ASP A 547 15.41 -6.81 -7.52
N ALA A 548 15.01 -5.67 -6.96
CA ALA A 548 13.65 -5.15 -7.08
C ALA A 548 13.23 -4.89 -8.54
N VAL A 549 14.14 -4.36 -9.38
CA VAL A 549 13.88 -4.13 -10.82
C VAL A 549 13.76 -5.44 -11.59
N GLN A 550 14.59 -6.44 -11.27
CA GLN A 550 14.47 -7.77 -11.86
C GLN A 550 13.16 -8.45 -11.48
N GLU A 551 12.78 -8.43 -10.20
CA GLU A 551 11.53 -9.02 -9.74
C GLU A 551 10.29 -8.31 -10.31
N LEU A 552 10.32 -6.98 -10.47
CA LEU A 552 9.26 -6.27 -11.20
C LEU A 552 9.15 -6.79 -12.64
N THR A 553 10.28 -6.97 -13.33
CA THR A 553 10.31 -7.44 -14.72
C THR A 553 9.74 -8.86 -14.83
N LYS A 554 10.19 -9.78 -13.97
CA LYS A 554 9.65 -11.15 -13.89
C LYS A 554 8.14 -11.16 -13.58
N SER A 555 7.71 -10.31 -12.65
CA SER A 555 6.31 -10.20 -12.24
C SER A 555 5.41 -9.68 -13.38
N LEU A 556 5.85 -8.64 -14.10
CA LEU A 556 5.12 -8.12 -15.26
C LEU A 556 5.02 -9.16 -16.38
N LEU A 557 6.12 -9.87 -16.67
CA LEU A 557 6.13 -10.90 -17.71
C LEU A 557 5.20 -12.07 -17.37
N LYS A 558 5.22 -12.53 -16.12
CA LYS A 558 4.33 -13.59 -15.67
C LYS A 558 2.87 -13.16 -15.68
N ARG A 559 2.57 -11.97 -15.16
CA ARG A 559 1.18 -11.48 -15.03
C ARG A 559 0.53 -11.19 -16.38
N ASP A 560 1.24 -10.50 -17.28
CA ASP A 560 0.65 -9.96 -18.50
C ASP A 560 0.85 -10.85 -19.73
N PHE A 561 1.85 -11.76 -19.68
CA PHE A 561 2.25 -12.58 -20.84
C PHE A 561 2.44 -14.07 -20.52
N ASP A 562 2.27 -14.48 -19.25
CA ASP A 562 2.57 -15.84 -18.76
C ASP A 562 4.02 -16.31 -19.07
N LEU A 563 4.97 -15.37 -19.13
CA LEU A 563 6.38 -15.64 -19.39
C LEU A 563 7.18 -15.69 -18.09
N HIS A 564 8.00 -16.73 -17.96
CA HIS A 564 8.93 -16.93 -16.85
C HIS A 564 10.35 -16.56 -17.28
N LEU A 565 11.01 -15.66 -16.55
CA LEU A 565 12.33 -15.14 -16.92
C LEU A 565 13.37 -15.39 -15.82
N ASP A 566 14.55 -15.85 -16.23
CA ASP A 566 15.79 -15.78 -15.45
C ASP A 566 16.75 -14.77 -16.04
N LEU A 567 17.49 -14.09 -15.17
CA LEU A 567 18.59 -13.23 -15.58
C LEU A 567 19.75 -13.37 -14.59
N PRO A 568 21.00 -13.38 -15.07
CA PRO A 568 22.15 -13.26 -14.19
C PRO A 568 22.26 -11.82 -13.66
N SER A 569 22.88 -11.66 -12.48
CA SER A 569 22.98 -10.37 -11.78
C SER A 569 23.81 -9.30 -12.50
N ASP A 570 24.65 -9.70 -13.46
CA ASP A 570 25.56 -8.85 -14.25
C ASP A 570 25.11 -8.65 -15.71
N ARG A 571 23.82 -8.87 -16.01
CA ARG A 571 23.23 -8.57 -17.33
C ARG A 571 22.11 -7.56 -17.22
N LEU A 572 21.83 -6.91 -18.35
CA LEU A 572 20.84 -5.84 -18.42
C LEU A 572 19.43 -6.40 -18.18
N CYS A 573 18.74 -5.87 -17.17
CA CYS A 573 17.32 -6.16 -16.95
C CYS A 573 16.45 -5.29 -17.90
N PRO A 574 15.67 -5.87 -18.83
CA PRO A 574 14.94 -5.10 -19.83
C PRO A 574 13.62 -4.53 -19.27
N PRO A 575 13.37 -3.21 -19.37
CA PRO A 575 12.07 -2.64 -18.99
C PRO A 575 10.96 -3.07 -19.97
N VAL A 576 10.03 -3.89 -19.51
CA VAL A 576 8.99 -4.54 -20.34
C VAL A 576 8.19 -3.55 -21.22
N PRO A 577 7.66 -2.41 -20.72
CA PRO A 577 6.78 -1.56 -21.53
C PRO A 577 7.44 -0.98 -22.78
N ASN A 578 8.73 -0.65 -22.72
CA ASN A 578 9.44 -0.11 -23.88
C ASN A 578 9.74 -1.21 -24.91
N ARG A 579 10.10 -2.43 -24.46
CA ARG A 579 10.30 -3.58 -25.34
C ARG A 579 9.01 -3.99 -26.05
N PHE A 580 7.90 -3.95 -25.33
CA PHE A 580 6.57 -4.22 -25.85
C PHE A 580 6.16 -3.23 -26.95
N ASN A 581 6.39 -1.92 -26.76
CA ASN A 581 6.06 -0.91 -27.77
C ASN A 581 6.80 -1.13 -29.11
N TYR A 582 8.03 -1.65 -29.09
CA TYR A 582 8.74 -1.99 -30.32
C TYR A 582 8.06 -3.15 -31.06
N ILE A 583 7.61 -4.19 -30.34
CA ILE A 583 6.85 -5.29 -30.95
C ILE A 583 5.52 -4.80 -31.54
N LEU A 584 4.78 -3.94 -30.83
CA LEU A 584 3.53 -3.36 -31.34
C LEU A 584 3.76 -2.54 -32.61
N TRP A 585 4.83 -1.74 -32.66
CA TRP A 585 5.17 -0.98 -33.86
C TRP A 585 5.55 -1.87 -35.05
N LEU A 586 6.26 -2.98 -34.80
CA LEU A 586 6.53 -3.99 -35.83
C LEU A 586 5.25 -4.65 -36.33
N GLN A 587 4.27 -4.91 -35.45
CA GLN A 587 2.95 -5.39 -35.86
C GLN A 587 2.26 -4.38 -36.78
N ASP A 588 2.23 -3.09 -36.40
CA ASP A 588 1.63 -2.04 -37.22
C ASP A 588 2.29 -1.91 -38.60
N LEU A 589 3.62 -2.04 -38.67
CA LEU A 589 4.35 -2.05 -39.95
C LEU A 589 3.95 -3.24 -40.82
N LEU A 590 3.92 -4.44 -40.26
CA LEU A 590 3.62 -5.67 -41.01
C LEU A 590 2.14 -5.76 -41.41
N ASP A 591 1.24 -5.42 -40.50
CA ASP A 591 -0.21 -5.44 -40.71
C ASP A 591 -0.61 -4.40 -41.77
N SER A 592 0.12 -3.28 -41.90
CA SER A 592 -0.12 -2.27 -42.95
C SER A 592 0.70 -2.47 -44.23
N THR A 593 1.54 -3.50 -44.31
CA THR A 593 2.32 -3.85 -45.51
C THR A 593 2.16 -5.33 -45.90
N SER A 594 0.93 -5.85 -45.76
CA SER A 594 0.60 -7.21 -46.16
C SER A 594 0.53 -7.37 -47.69
N GLU A 595 0.85 -8.56 -48.20
CA GLU A 595 0.72 -8.89 -49.64
C GLU A 595 -0.74 -8.86 -50.13
N LYS A 596 -1.70 -8.99 -49.19
CA LYS A 596 -3.14 -8.87 -49.45
C LYS A 596 -3.62 -7.41 -49.45
N TYR A 597 -2.74 -6.45 -49.12
CA TYR A 597 -3.07 -5.03 -48.95
C TYR A 597 -4.24 -4.78 -47.97
N SER A 598 -4.41 -5.68 -46.99
CA SER A 598 -5.21 -5.43 -45.80
C SER A 598 -4.39 -4.60 -44.81
N ASP A 599 -5.07 -3.70 -44.07
CA ASP A 599 -4.46 -2.89 -42.99
C ASP A 599 -4.77 -3.45 -41.60
N GLY A 600 -5.10 -4.75 -41.53
CA GLY A 600 -5.55 -5.42 -40.31
C GLY A 600 -4.73 -6.68 -40.05
N TYR A 601 -4.77 -7.12 -38.80
CA TYR A 601 -4.06 -8.31 -38.36
C TYR A 601 -4.57 -9.58 -39.05
N ASP A 602 -3.69 -10.28 -39.76
CA ASP A 602 -3.93 -11.61 -40.31
C ASP A 602 -3.35 -12.68 -39.36
N GLN A 603 -4.24 -13.42 -38.69
CA GLN A 603 -3.86 -14.47 -37.74
C GLN A 603 -3.12 -15.64 -38.38
N GLU A 604 -3.34 -15.87 -39.68
CA GLU A 604 -2.77 -17.00 -40.41
C GLU A 604 -1.46 -16.64 -41.12
N ARG A 605 -1.01 -15.38 -41.04
CA ARG A 605 0.28 -14.98 -41.64
C ARG A 605 1.44 -15.58 -40.85
N ASP A 606 2.18 -16.46 -41.51
CA ASP A 606 3.49 -16.92 -41.03
C ASP A 606 4.50 -15.77 -41.13
N VAL A 607 5.07 -15.38 -39.99
CA VAL A 607 6.04 -14.28 -39.89
C VAL A 607 7.33 -14.79 -39.32
N PHE A 608 8.45 -14.51 -40.01
CA PHE A 608 9.78 -14.84 -39.52
C PHE A 608 10.63 -13.58 -39.32
N GLY A 609 10.94 -13.28 -38.06
CA GLY A 609 11.73 -12.13 -37.65
C GLY A 609 13.16 -12.49 -37.22
N LEU A 610 14.08 -11.55 -37.32
CA LEU A 610 15.44 -11.67 -36.77
C LEU A 610 15.67 -10.62 -35.69
N ASP A 611 15.99 -11.05 -34.46
CA ASP A 611 16.44 -10.18 -33.36
C ASP A 611 17.98 -10.19 -33.27
N ILE A 612 18.59 -9.02 -33.43
CA ILE A 612 20.06 -8.85 -33.46
C ILE A 612 20.53 -8.24 -32.14
N GLY A 613 21.30 -9.01 -31.38
CA GLY A 613 21.73 -8.65 -30.02
C GLY A 613 20.62 -8.93 -28.99
N THR A 614 20.13 -10.17 -28.96
CA THR A 614 18.95 -10.56 -28.17
C THR A 614 19.15 -10.47 -26.65
N GLY A 615 20.41 -10.52 -26.20
CA GLY A 615 20.80 -10.49 -24.79
C GLY A 615 20.35 -11.73 -24.02
N ALA A 616 20.73 -11.80 -22.73
CA ALA A 616 20.37 -12.93 -21.87
C ALA A 616 18.85 -13.15 -21.74
N SER A 617 18.07 -12.08 -21.87
CA SER A 617 16.62 -12.13 -21.70
C SER A 617 15.87 -12.75 -22.88
N CYS A 618 16.41 -12.67 -24.11
CA CYS A 618 15.67 -12.97 -25.35
C CYS A 618 14.24 -12.38 -25.37
N ILE A 619 14.09 -11.13 -24.90
CA ILE A 619 12.78 -10.58 -24.54
C ILE A 619 11.88 -10.34 -25.76
N TYR A 620 12.44 -9.87 -26.88
CA TYR A 620 11.65 -9.51 -28.05
C TYR A 620 11.02 -10.73 -28.75
N PRO A 621 11.79 -11.80 -29.05
CA PRO A 621 11.21 -13.02 -29.62
C PRO A 621 10.10 -13.62 -28.75
N GLN A 622 10.29 -13.63 -27.42
CA GLN A 622 9.29 -14.17 -26.50
C GLN A 622 8.00 -13.36 -26.51
N LEU A 623 8.08 -12.02 -26.40
CA LEU A 623 6.90 -11.14 -26.48
C LEU A 623 6.19 -11.27 -27.83
N GLY A 624 6.94 -11.30 -28.94
CA GLY A 624 6.38 -11.48 -30.28
C GLY A 624 5.61 -12.80 -30.42
N CYS A 625 6.21 -13.90 -29.97
CA CYS A 625 5.61 -15.23 -29.99
C CYS A 625 4.35 -15.34 -29.12
N VAL A 626 4.27 -14.66 -27.97
CA VAL A 626 3.08 -14.64 -27.12
C VAL A 626 1.94 -13.87 -27.78
N LEU A 627 2.24 -12.70 -28.36
CA LEU A 627 1.21 -11.85 -28.97
C LEU A 627 0.68 -12.39 -30.29
N ARG A 628 1.52 -13.12 -31.03
CA ARG A 628 1.23 -13.55 -32.40
C ARG A 628 1.57 -15.03 -32.54
N PRO A 629 0.55 -15.92 -32.59
CA PRO A 629 0.75 -17.38 -32.60
C PRO A 629 1.63 -17.91 -33.75
N LYS A 630 1.57 -17.26 -34.92
CA LYS A 630 2.33 -17.64 -36.14
C LYS A 630 3.67 -16.93 -36.29
N TRP A 631 4.06 -16.08 -35.32
CA TRP A 631 5.38 -15.47 -35.35
C TRP A 631 6.44 -16.47 -34.89
N LYS A 632 7.56 -16.45 -35.60
CA LYS A 632 8.76 -17.23 -35.35
C LYS A 632 9.95 -16.29 -35.47
N PHE A 633 11.04 -16.65 -34.79
CA PHE A 633 12.22 -15.79 -34.69
C PHE A 633 13.51 -16.59 -34.86
N ALA A 634 14.51 -15.94 -35.46
CA ALA A 634 15.90 -16.18 -35.14
C ALA A 634 16.38 -15.06 -34.20
N ALA A 635 17.25 -15.39 -33.25
CA ALA A 635 17.78 -14.45 -32.28
C ALA A 635 19.30 -14.65 -32.17
N THR A 636 20.05 -13.59 -32.48
CA THR A 636 21.52 -13.62 -32.51
C THR A 636 22.13 -12.87 -31.35
N ASP A 637 23.25 -13.39 -30.83
CA ASP A 637 24.10 -12.69 -29.87
C ASP A 637 25.56 -13.12 -30.07
N ILE A 638 26.50 -12.33 -29.54
CA ILE A 638 27.94 -12.61 -29.61
C ILE A 638 28.50 -13.16 -28.29
N ASP A 639 27.76 -13.00 -27.19
CA ASP A 639 28.19 -13.39 -25.86
C ASP A 639 27.64 -14.76 -25.47
N GLU A 640 28.53 -15.71 -25.16
CA GLU A 640 28.16 -17.09 -24.82
C GLU A 640 27.22 -17.17 -23.61
N LYS A 641 27.41 -16.29 -22.62
CA LYS A 641 26.56 -16.24 -21.42
C LYS A 641 25.16 -15.73 -21.76
N ASN A 642 25.03 -14.72 -22.63
CA ASN A 642 23.74 -14.29 -23.16
C ASN A 642 23.04 -15.42 -23.90
N LEU A 643 23.74 -16.10 -24.81
CA LEU A 643 23.19 -17.21 -25.59
C LEU A 643 22.69 -18.36 -24.70
N LYS A 644 23.44 -18.69 -23.63
CA LYS A 644 23.03 -19.71 -22.67
C LYS A 644 21.70 -19.34 -21.98
N TYR A 645 21.63 -18.15 -21.36
CA TYR A 645 20.41 -17.71 -20.68
C TYR A 645 19.23 -17.53 -21.63
N ALA A 646 19.48 -17.05 -22.85
CA ALA A 646 18.46 -16.94 -23.89
C ALA A 646 17.85 -18.31 -24.22
N ARG A 647 18.68 -19.36 -24.42
CA ARG A 647 18.20 -20.73 -24.64
C ARG A 647 17.39 -21.25 -23.45
N ASP A 648 17.90 -21.08 -22.23
CA ASP A 648 17.23 -21.55 -21.02
C ASP A 648 15.87 -20.86 -20.82
N ASN A 649 15.79 -19.56 -21.06
CA ASN A 649 14.55 -18.79 -20.99
C ASN A 649 13.52 -19.20 -22.06
N VAL A 650 13.97 -19.39 -23.31
CA VAL A 650 13.11 -19.86 -24.41
C VAL A 650 12.56 -21.26 -24.13
N GLN A 651 13.39 -22.19 -23.66
CA GLN A 651 12.97 -23.55 -23.31
C GLN A 651 12.00 -23.56 -22.12
N ARG A 652 12.27 -22.75 -21.09
CA ARG A 652 11.41 -22.61 -19.91
C ARG A 652 9.98 -22.20 -20.28
N ASN A 653 9.86 -21.34 -21.29
CA ASN A 653 8.56 -20.88 -21.81
C ASN A 653 8.02 -21.74 -22.95
N LYS A 654 8.66 -22.86 -23.30
CA LYS A 654 8.26 -23.80 -24.35
C LYS A 654 8.13 -23.13 -25.73
N LEU A 655 9.06 -22.21 -26.03
CA LEU A 655 9.09 -21.45 -27.28
C LEU A 655 10.22 -21.88 -28.22
N ASP A 656 10.95 -22.95 -27.88
CA ASP A 656 12.08 -23.51 -28.65
C ASP A 656 11.69 -23.94 -30.07
N SER A 657 10.44 -24.37 -30.28
CA SER A 657 9.91 -24.68 -31.62
C SER A 657 9.68 -23.45 -32.51
N ARG A 658 9.69 -22.24 -31.92
CA ARG A 658 9.41 -20.98 -32.62
C ARG A 658 10.56 -19.98 -32.58
N ILE A 659 11.54 -20.16 -31.70
CA ILE A 659 12.66 -19.24 -31.51
C ILE A 659 13.98 -20.00 -31.64
N GLN A 660 14.73 -19.70 -32.71
CA GLN A 660 16.07 -20.23 -32.95
C GLN A 660 17.12 -19.29 -32.35
N ILE A 661 17.91 -19.78 -31.38
CA ILE A 661 19.07 -19.04 -30.86
C ILE A 661 20.30 -19.35 -31.71
N VAL A 662 20.93 -18.31 -32.27
CA VAL A 662 22.04 -18.43 -33.22
C VAL A 662 23.25 -17.64 -32.70
N GLU A 663 24.40 -18.29 -32.62
CA GLU A 663 25.65 -17.64 -32.25
C GLU A 663 26.16 -16.79 -33.42
N SER A 664 26.65 -15.59 -33.11
CA SER A 664 27.26 -14.69 -34.08
C SER A 664 28.61 -14.20 -33.57
N SER A 665 29.43 -13.61 -34.45
CA SER A 665 30.68 -12.97 -34.06
C SER A 665 30.80 -11.57 -34.65
N PRO A 666 31.70 -10.70 -34.14
CA PRO A 666 31.91 -9.38 -34.72
C PRO A 666 32.28 -9.39 -36.21
N SER A 667 32.88 -10.48 -36.70
CA SER A 667 33.32 -10.66 -38.09
C SER A 667 32.27 -11.31 -39.01
N THR A 668 31.22 -11.94 -38.49
CA THR A 668 30.11 -12.49 -39.29
C THR A 668 29.10 -11.41 -39.68
N ALA A 669 28.29 -11.64 -40.72
CA ALA A 669 27.22 -10.72 -41.11
C ALA A 669 26.22 -10.48 -39.97
N LEU A 670 25.69 -9.25 -39.83
CA LEU A 670 24.63 -8.96 -38.85
C LEU A 670 23.31 -9.66 -39.20
N ILE A 671 23.08 -9.88 -40.50
CA ILE A 671 21.88 -10.56 -41.02
C ILE A 671 22.33 -11.86 -41.73
N PRO A 672 22.65 -12.93 -40.98
CA PRO A 672 23.26 -14.14 -41.52
C PRO A 672 22.20 -15.09 -42.09
N LEU A 673 21.56 -14.68 -43.19
CA LEU A 673 20.47 -15.41 -43.87
C LEU A 673 20.81 -16.86 -44.29
N GLY A 674 22.09 -17.22 -44.40
CA GLY A 674 22.51 -18.60 -44.67
C GLY A 674 22.65 -19.49 -43.43
N GLU A 675 22.75 -18.89 -42.24
CA GLU A 675 22.88 -19.59 -40.95
C GLU A 675 21.54 -19.66 -40.20
N ILE A 676 20.68 -18.66 -40.39
CA ILE A 676 19.30 -18.68 -39.91
C ILE A 676 18.46 -19.48 -40.91
N GLY A 677 17.99 -20.66 -40.49
CA GLY A 677 17.20 -21.54 -41.35
C GLY A 677 15.82 -20.96 -41.56
N LEU A 678 15.59 -20.30 -42.71
CA LEU A 678 14.25 -19.82 -43.07
C LEU A 678 13.27 -21.00 -43.12
N PRO A 679 12.11 -20.92 -42.44
CA PRO A 679 11.06 -21.91 -42.61
C PRO A 679 10.65 -22.04 -44.08
N GLU A 680 10.28 -23.24 -44.54
CA GLU A 680 9.84 -23.45 -45.94
C GLU A 680 8.66 -22.56 -46.34
N SER A 681 7.83 -22.16 -45.37
CA SER A 681 6.72 -21.22 -45.53
C SER A 681 7.14 -19.78 -45.84
N ASN A 682 8.42 -19.44 -45.67
CA ASN A 682 8.93 -18.06 -45.74
C ASN A 682 10.04 -17.96 -46.79
N ALA A 683 9.74 -17.29 -47.91
CA ALA A 683 10.72 -17.01 -48.95
C ALA A 683 11.74 -15.91 -48.57
N ARG A 684 11.50 -15.18 -47.46
CA ARG A 684 12.25 -14.02 -46.99
C ARG A 684 12.05 -13.81 -45.48
N LEU A 685 12.84 -12.93 -44.88
CA LEU A 685 12.53 -12.39 -43.55
C LEU A 685 11.43 -11.32 -43.67
N ASP A 686 10.49 -11.33 -42.73
CA ASP A 686 9.48 -10.28 -42.64
C ASP A 686 10.06 -9.02 -41.98
N PHE A 687 10.92 -9.20 -40.98
CA PHE A 687 11.63 -8.08 -40.38
C PHE A 687 12.96 -8.48 -39.75
N THR A 688 13.82 -7.47 -39.56
CA THR A 688 14.93 -7.50 -38.62
C THR A 688 14.68 -6.44 -37.56
N MET A 689 15.12 -6.71 -36.33
CA MET A 689 15.05 -5.76 -35.22
C MET A 689 16.36 -5.73 -34.47
N CYS A 690 16.69 -4.54 -33.97
CA CYS A 690 17.91 -4.33 -33.20
C CYS A 690 17.69 -3.21 -32.18
N ASN A 691 18.26 -3.39 -30.98
CA ASN A 691 18.42 -2.32 -30.02
C ASN A 691 19.91 -2.25 -29.65
N PRO A 692 20.74 -1.55 -30.46
CA PRO A 692 22.18 -1.61 -30.37
C PRO A 692 22.69 -0.97 -29.07
N PRO A 693 23.92 -1.33 -28.66
CA PRO A 693 24.59 -0.67 -27.55
C PRO A 693 24.79 0.83 -27.81
N PHE A 694 24.62 1.65 -26.77
CA PHE A 694 24.50 3.10 -26.91
C PHE A 694 25.86 3.84 -26.91
N TYR A 695 26.87 3.29 -26.25
CA TYR A 695 28.15 3.96 -26.00
C TYR A 695 29.24 3.44 -26.93
N GLU A 696 30.13 4.33 -27.37
CA GLU A 696 31.28 4.01 -28.21
C GLU A 696 32.44 3.40 -27.41
N SER A 697 32.57 3.82 -26.15
CA SER A 697 33.66 3.41 -25.27
C SER A 697 33.27 3.48 -23.80
N ARG A 698 34.09 2.86 -22.95
CA ARG A 698 33.93 2.92 -21.49
C ARG A 698 34.03 4.36 -20.96
N ASP A 699 34.88 5.18 -21.57
CA ASP A 699 35.06 6.59 -21.19
C ASP A 699 33.83 7.43 -21.51
N GLU A 700 33.14 7.18 -22.64
CA GLU A 700 31.88 7.84 -22.95
C GLU A 700 30.78 7.46 -21.96
N LEU A 701 30.69 6.17 -21.60
CA LEU A 701 29.74 5.66 -20.59
C LEU A 701 29.94 6.35 -19.23
N ILE A 702 31.19 6.43 -18.76
CA ILE A 702 31.54 7.10 -17.50
C ILE A 702 31.29 8.60 -17.58
N SER A 703 31.66 9.25 -18.68
CA SER A 703 31.48 10.69 -18.88
C SER A 703 30.00 11.09 -18.95
N ALA A 704 29.18 10.29 -19.65
CA ALA A 704 27.73 10.48 -19.72
C ALA A 704 27.04 10.22 -18.37
N ALA A 705 27.58 9.33 -17.54
CA ALA A 705 27.11 9.13 -16.18
C ALA A 705 27.45 10.35 -15.28
N LYS A 706 28.67 10.90 -15.40
CA LYS A 706 29.13 12.08 -14.66
C LYS A 706 28.43 13.38 -15.07
N ALA A 707 28.06 13.52 -16.34
CA ALA A 707 27.38 14.71 -16.85
C ALA A 707 25.92 14.85 -16.37
N LYS A 708 25.33 13.80 -15.78
CA LYS A 708 23.97 13.85 -15.23
C LYS A 708 23.99 14.50 -13.85
N GLN A 709 23.21 15.58 -13.67
CA GLN A 709 23.08 16.29 -12.39
C GLN A 709 22.51 15.43 -11.25
N ARG A 710 21.90 14.27 -11.56
CA ARG A 710 21.33 13.33 -10.59
C ARG A 710 21.67 11.89 -11.02
N PRO A 711 21.85 10.97 -10.06
CA PRO A 711 22.00 9.56 -10.37
C PRO A 711 20.77 9.02 -11.12
N PRO A 712 20.93 7.98 -11.96
CA PRO A 712 19.82 7.39 -12.68
C PRO A 712 18.75 6.89 -11.70
N PHE A 713 17.48 7.06 -12.07
CA PHE A 713 16.33 6.63 -11.26
C PHE A 713 16.18 5.10 -11.17
N SER A 714 16.92 4.36 -12.00
CA SER A 714 16.91 2.90 -12.04
C SER A 714 18.33 2.35 -11.94
N ALA A 715 18.50 1.20 -11.30
CA ALA A 715 19.74 0.44 -11.31
C ALA A 715 20.17 0.08 -12.74
N CYS A 716 21.48 0.12 -13.01
CA CYS A 716 22.06 -0.28 -14.28
C CYS A 716 22.95 -1.51 -14.04
N THR A 717 22.46 -2.69 -14.42
CA THR A 717 23.15 -3.98 -14.25
C THR A 717 23.84 -4.48 -15.53
N GLY A 718 23.78 -3.70 -16.62
CA GLY A 718 24.28 -4.13 -17.93
C GLY A 718 25.79 -4.36 -17.95
N ALA A 719 26.21 -5.45 -18.59
CA ALA A 719 27.61 -5.70 -18.86
C ALA A 719 28.12 -4.81 -20.01
N GLU A 720 29.43 -4.62 -20.08
CA GLU A 720 30.05 -3.79 -21.15
C GLU A 720 29.69 -4.29 -22.54
N VAL A 721 29.62 -5.62 -22.74
CA VAL A 721 29.23 -6.26 -24.00
C VAL A 721 27.80 -5.91 -24.45
N GLU A 722 26.91 -5.51 -23.53
CA GLU A 722 25.53 -5.10 -23.84
C GLU A 722 25.38 -3.57 -23.93
N MET A 723 26.42 -2.82 -23.55
CA MET A 723 26.36 -1.36 -23.41
C MET A 723 27.29 -0.60 -24.35
N ILE A 724 28.36 -1.25 -24.84
CA ILE A 724 29.41 -0.63 -25.64
C ILE A 724 29.55 -1.36 -26.98
N THR A 725 29.64 -0.58 -28.07
CA THR A 725 30.04 -1.07 -29.40
C THR A 725 30.91 -0.03 -30.09
N ALA A 726 31.88 -0.47 -30.90
CA ALA A 726 32.77 0.45 -31.61
C ALA A 726 31.97 1.39 -32.54
N GLY A 727 32.14 2.71 -32.38
CA GLY A 727 31.39 3.74 -33.12
C GLY A 727 29.90 3.85 -32.72
N GLY A 728 29.50 3.19 -31.63
CA GLY A 728 28.19 3.35 -31.00
C GLY A 728 27.02 2.90 -31.86
N GLU A 729 25.82 3.35 -31.50
CA GLU A 729 24.60 2.96 -32.20
C GLU A 729 24.59 3.40 -33.67
N VAL A 730 25.23 4.52 -34.02
CA VAL A 730 25.24 5.02 -35.41
C VAL A 730 26.08 4.11 -36.31
N ALA A 731 27.29 3.71 -35.89
CA ALA A 731 28.13 2.81 -36.69
C ALA A 731 27.48 1.43 -36.85
N PHE A 732 26.86 0.91 -35.78
CA PHE A 732 26.17 -0.37 -35.81
C PHE A 732 25.01 -0.37 -36.82
N VAL A 733 24.13 0.63 -36.74
CA VAL A 733 22.99 0.72 -37.67
C VAL A 733 23.44 1.08 -39.09
N THR A 734 24.52 1.85 -39.27
CA THR A 734 25.12 2.10 -40.59
C THR A 734 25.59 0.80 -41.25
N ARG A 735 26.20 -0.11 -40.48
CA ARG A 735 26.55 -1.45 -40.98
C ARG A 735 25.31 -2.23 -41.42
N MET A 736 24.25 -2.19 -40.63
CA MET A 736 22.96 -2.81 -40.96
C MET A 736 22.34 -2.22 -42.24
N ILE A 737 22.41 -0.89 -42.43
CA ILE A 737 21.98 -0.22 -43.67
C ILE A 737 22.78 -0.75 -44.88
N ARG A 738 24.11 -0.81 -44.78
CA ARG A 738 24.97 -1.32 -45.87
C ARG A 738 24.71 -2.78 -46.21
N GLU A 739 24.42 -3.63 -45.21
CA GLU A 739 23.98 -5.01 -45.46
C GLU A 739 22.61 -5.03 -46.15
N SER A 740 21.68 -4.15 -45.76
CA SER A 740 20.36 -4.04 -46.39
C SER A 740 20.43 -3.65 -47.87
N VAL A 741 21.41 -2.85 -48.31
CA VAL A 741 21.60 -2.48 -49.73
C VAL A 741 21.92 -3.72 -50.58
N LYS A 742 22.61 -4.71 -50.01
CA LYS A 742 22.93 -5.98 -50.67
C LYS A 742 21.75 -6.97 -50.61
N LEU A 743 21.06 -7.01 -49.47
CA LEU A 743 19.97 -7.96 -49.22
C LEU A 743 18.64 -7.54 -49.86
N ARG A 744 18.41 -6.23 -50.02
CA ARG A 744 17.23 -5.63 -50.65
C ARG A 744 15.93 -6.25 -50.13
N GLU A 745 15.16 -6.87 -51.03
CA GLU A 745 13.83 -7.45 -50.83
C GLU A 745 13.87 -8.81 -50.10
N ARG A 746 15.06 -9.34 -49.76
CA ARG A 746 15.19 -10.54 -48.92
C ARG A 746 14.79 -10.31 -47.46
N VAL A 747 14.60 -9.06 -47.06
CA VAL A 747 13.94 -8.67 -45.82
C VAL A 747 12.90 -7.62 -46.16
N GLN A 748 11.67 -7.79 -45.69
CA GLN A 748 10.62 -6.80 -45.92
C GLN A 748 10.87 -5.52 -45.13
N TRP A 749 11.11 -5.61 -43.82
CA TRP A 749 11.45 -4.45 -42.98
C TRP A 749 12.78 -4.60 -42.25
N TYR A 750 13.67 -3.63 -42.43
CA TYR A 750 14.84 -3.48 -41.58
C TYR A 750 14.53 -2.45 -40.50
N THR A 751 14.72 -2.78 -39.22
CA THR A 751 14.39 -1.85 -38.13
C THR A 751 15.46 -1.81 -37.05
N SER A 752 15.61 -0.64 -36.43
CA SER A 752 16.45 -0.47 -35.25
C SER A 752 15.87 0.59 -34.31
N MET A 753 15.89 0.31 -33.00
CA MET A 753 15.57 1.26 -31.95
C MET A 753 16.84 1.97 -31.46
N VAL A 754 16.85 3.29 -31.45
CA VAL A 754 18.00 4.13 -31.07
C VAL A 754 17.70 4.97 -29.83
N GLY A 755 18.75 5.23 -29.05
CA GLY A 755 18.69 5.98 -27.80
C GLY A 755 18.89 7.49 -27.95
N LYS A 756 19.61 7.97 -28.97
CA LYS A 756 19.83 9.42 -29.22
C LYS A 756 19.00 9.89 -30.41
N PHE A 757 18.33 11.03 -30.26
CA PHE A 757 17.60 11.65 -31.36
C PHE A 757 18.50 12.08 -32.53
N SER A 758 19.74 12.52 -32.23
CA SER A 758 20.74 12.87 -33.25
C SER A 758 21.11 11.69 -34.16
N SER A 759 21.05 10.46 -33.63
CA SER A 759 21.30 9.24 -34.40
C SER A 759 20.23 9.05 -35.48
N VAL A 760 18.96 9.38 -35.20
CA VAL A 760 17.86 9.29 -36.18
C VAL A 760 18.15 10.15 -37.40
N ALA A 761 18.48 11.42 -37.22
CA ALA A 761 18.76 12.34 -38.32
C ALA A 761 19.96 11.85 -39.17
N THR A 762 21.02 11.39 -38.52
CA THR A 762 22.23 10.89 -39.19
C THR A 762 21.94 9.64 -40.02
N LEU A 763 21.22 8.67 -39.45
CA LEU A 763 20.91 7.40 -40.10
C LEU A 763 19.93 7.58 -41.26
N LEU A 764 18.96 8.49 -41.15
CA LEU A 764 18.06 8.82 -42.26
C LEU A 764 18.78 9.49 -43.43
N ASN A 765 19.78 10.34 -43.16
CA ASN A 765 20.61 10.91 -44.22
C ASN A 765 21.40 9.82 -44.96
N ILE A 766 22.00 8.88 -44.23
CA ILE A 766 22.70 7.72 -44.83
C ILE A 766 21.73 6.88 -45.67
N LEU A 767 20.52 6.61 -45.16
CA LEU A 767 19.48 5.88 -45.92
C LEU A 767 19.09 6.60 -47.22
N HIS A 768 18.98 7.93 -47.20
CA HIS A 768 18.70 8.73 -48.39
C HIS A 768 19.87 8.71 -49.40
N GLU A 769 21.12 8.79 -48.92
CA GLU A 769 22.32 8.70 -49.76
C GLU A 769 22.42 7.34 -50.46
N GLU A 770 22.02 6.26 -49.78
CA GLU A 770 21.94 4.90 -50.35
C GLU A 770 20.70 4.71 -51.26
N GLY A 771 19.87 5.76 -51.43
CA GLY A 771 18.75 5.78 -52.36
C GLY A 771 17.45 5.13 -51.86
N ASN A 772 17.29 4.93 -50.55
CA ASN A 772 16.04 4.43 -49.99
C ASN A 772 14.90 5.47 -50.10
N LYS A 773 13.70 5.02 -50.48
CA LYS A 773 12.50 5.87 -50.65
C LYS A 773 11.30 5.41 -49.82
N ASN A 774 11.49 4.43 -48.93
CA ASN A 774 10.44 3.81 -48.14
C ASN A 774 10.94 3.54 -46.72
N TRP A 775 10.72 4.51 -45.84
CA TRP A 775 11.10 4.44 -44.43
C TRP A 775 9.95 4.81 -43.51
N ALA A 776 10.11 4.49 -42.23
CA ALA A 776 9.20 4.72 -41.14
C ALA A 776 10.00 5.20 -39.92
N VAL A 777 9.39 6.04 -39.10
CA VAL A 777 9.97 6.51 -37.84
C VAL A 777 8.93 6.38 -36.74
N ALA A 778 9.35 5.93 -35.56
CA ALA A 778 8.50 5.90 -34.37
C ALA A 778 9.18 6.58 -33.18
N GLU A 779 8.36 7.03 -32.23
CA GLU A 779 8.80 7.53 -30.94
C GLU A 779 8.08 6.75 -29.83
N PHE A 780 8.85 6.15 -28.93
CA PHE A 780 8.36 5.48 -27.74
C PHE A 780 8.60 6.38 -26.53
N VAL A 781 7.52 6.80 -25.87
CA VAL A 781 7.54 7.69 -24.70
C VAL A 781 7.10 6.92 -23.46
N GLN A 782 7.95 6.88 -22.43
CA GLN A 782 7.67 6.22 -21.16
C GLN A 782 7.86 7.20 -20.01
N GLY A 783 6.76 7.48 -19.30
CA GLY A 783 6.71 8.55 -18.30
C GLY A 783 6.94 9.92 -18.93
N SER A 784 7.52 10.85 -18.16
CA SER A 784 7.69 12.24 -18.58
C SER A 784 9.05 12.55 -19.25
N LYS A 785 10.02 11.62 -19.20
CA LYS A 785 11.41 11.91 -19.57
C LYS A 785 12.07 10.89 -20.49
N THR A 786 11.69 9.61 -20.43
CA THR A 786 12.35 8.57 -21.24
C THR A 786 11.74 8.53 -22.62
N ARG A 787 12.57 8.79 -23.63
CA ARG A 787 12.23 8.69 -25.04
C ARG A 787 13.19 7.72 -25.74
N ARG A 788 12.64 6.92 -26.64
CA ARG A 788 13.38 6.10 -27.60
C ARG A 788 12.79 6.35 -28.97
N TRP A 789 13.62 6.28 -30.00
CA TRP A 789 13.18 6.41 -31.37
C TRP A 789 13.44 5.10 -32.08
N ALA A 790 12.61 4.76 -33.06
CA ALA A 790 12.88 3.64 -33.94
C ALA A 790 12.87 4.13 -35.38
N ILE A 791 13.77 3.57 -36.19
CA ILE A 791 13.79 3.74 -37.63
C ILE A 791 13.51 2.40 -38.29
N GLY A 792 12.73 2.43 -39.35
CA GLY A 792 12.40 1.28 -40.17
C GLY A 792 12.59 1.64 -41.64
N TRP A 793 13.14 0.76 -42.45
CA TRP A 793 13.23 0.96 -43.89
C TRP A 793 12.96 -0.33 -44.64
N SER A 794 12.41 -0.18 -45.84
CA SER A 794 12.12 -1.26 -46.75
C SER A 794 12.67 -0.94 -48.14
N TRP A 795 13.14 -1.95 -48.84
CA TRP A 795 13.47 -1.85 -50.27
C TRP A 795 12.30 -2.26 -51.17
N MET A 796 11.21 -2.75 -50.57
CA MET A 796 9.98 -3.08 -51.26
C MET A 796 9.13 -1.83 -51.49
N ASP A 797 8.17 -1.96 -52.39
CA ASP A 797 7.25 -0.89 -52.75
C ASP A 797 5.97 -0.86 -51.90
N TYR A 798 5.82 -1.75 -50.92
CA TYR A 798 4.68 -1.74 -49.98
C TYR A 798 4.80 -0.57 -49.00
N ARG A 799 3.76 0.26 -48.92
CA ARG A 799 3.79 1.51 -48.15
C ARG A 799 3.08 1.35 -46.81
N PRO A 800 3.76 1.62 -45.67
CA PRO A 800 3.20 1.45 -44.33
C PRO A 800 2.17 2.52 -43.99
N GLY A 801 1.21 2.14 -43.14
CA GLY A 801 0.15 2.97 -42.53
C GLY A 801 0.66 4.34 -42.07
N ALA A 802 -0.16 5.40 -42.10
CA ALA A 802 0.29 6.70 -41.59
C ALA A 802 0.70 6.61 -40.12
N ASN A 803 -0.05 5.85 -39.31
CA ASN A 803 0.24 5.61 -37.90
C ASN A 803 1.53 4.81 -37.67
N ALA A 804 1.84 3.87 -38.55
CA ALA A 804 3.06 3.05 -38.47
C ALA A 804 4.29 3.83 -38.97
N ALA A 805 4.12 4.66 -40.00
CA ALA A 805 5.22 5.36 -40.66
C ALA A 805 5.61 6.68 -39.98
N ARG A 806 4.63 7.33 -39.33
CA ARG A 806 4.74 8.70 -38.82
C ARG A 806 4.14 8.77 -37.41
N PRO A 807 4.91 9.18 -36.38
CA PRO A 807 4.39 9.27 -35.02
C PRO A 807 3.38 10.42 -34.89
N GLN A 808 2.34 10.25 -34.07
CA GLN A 808 1.22 11.21 -33.93
C GLN A 808 1.55 12.47 -33.09
N GLY A 809 2.82 12.87 -32.96
CA GLY A 809 3.26 14.01 -32.14
C GLY A 809 4.17 15.01 -32.88
N GLN A 810 4.34 16.22 -32.35
CA GLN A 810 5.20 17.28 -32.93
C GLN A 810 6.70 17.13 -32.61
N SER A 811 7.12 16.04 -31.97
CA SER A 811 8.48 15.84 -31.45
C SER A 811 9.54 15.62 -32.54
N ILE A 812 9.17 15.00 -33.67
CA ILE A 812 10.07 14.74 -34.79
C ILE A 812 9.86 15.80 -35.89
N PRO A 813 10.91 16.52 -36.31
CA PRO A 813 10.84 17.50 -37.40
C PRO A 813 10.29 16.90 -38.69
N LYS A 814 9.38 17.63 -39.35
CA LYS A 814 8.68 17.18 -40.57
C LYS A 814 9.62 16.73 -41.69
N HIS A 815 10.82 17.30 -41.78
CA HIS A 815 11.80 16.96 -42.82
C HIS A 815 12.42 15.55 -42.65
N LEU A 816 12.34 14.95 -41.45
CA LEU A 816 12.80 13.59 -41.20
C LEU A 816 11.70 12.54 -41.42
N LEU A 817 10.44 12.97 -41.59
CA LEU A 817 9.31 12.07 -41.74
C LEU A 817 9.14 11.64 -43.20
N PRO A 818 8.77 10.36 -43.47
CA PRO A 818 8.49 9.88 -44.82
C PRO A 818 7.30 10.59 -45.42
N PHE A 819 7.24 10.75 -46.75
CA PHE A 819 6.10 11.38 -47.42
C PHE A 819 4.74 10.84 -46.91
N PRO A 820 3.74 11.68 -46.59
CA PRO A 820 2.47 11.24 -46.03
C PRO A 820 1.80 10.16 -46.89
N PRO A 821 1.59 8.94 -46.37
CA PRO A 821 1.00 7.86 -47.15
C PRO A 821 -0.54 7.90 -47.18
N GLU A 822 -1.16 8.91 -46.57
CA GLU A 822 -2.61 9.10 -46.53
C GLU A 822 -2.99 10.54 -46.84
N PHE A 823 -4.10 10.70 -47.54
CA PHE A 823 -4.71 11.98 -47.83
C PHE A 823 -6.22 11.88 -47.58
N THR A 824 -6.71 12.65 -46.61
CA THR A 824 -8.14 12.74 -46.27
C THR A 824 -8.69 14.08 -46.73
N PHE A 825 -9.86 14.07 -47.35
CA PHE A 825 -10.61 15.27 -47.67
C PHE A 825 -12.08 15.11 -47.29
N HIS A 826 -12.70 16.23 -46.91
CA HIS A 826 -14.09 16.30 -46.48
C HIS A 826 -15.00 16.60 -47.67
N CYS A 827 -16.11 15.88 -47.77
CA CYS A 827 -17.16 16.19 -48.74
C CYS A 827 -17.93 17.45 -48.32
N PRO A 828 -18.54 18.19 -49.26
CA PRO A 828 -19.40 19.33 -48.94
C PRO A 828 -20.54 18.94 -47.97
N PRO A 829 -20.98 19.87 -47.09
CA PRO A 829 -22.11 19.62 -46.20
C PRO A 829 -23.35 19.19 -46.98
N SER A 830 -24.05 18.15 -46.49
CA SER A 830 -25.25 17.54 -47.12
C SER A 830 -24.99 16.56 -48.28
N THR A 831 -23.73 16.22 -48.60
CA THR A 831 -23.43 15.15 -49.57
C THR A 831 -23.84 13.79 -49.00
N PRO A 832 -24.78 13.03 -49.61
CA PRO A 832 -25.15 11.71 -49.12
C PRO A 832 -24.01 10.71 -49.22
N PHE A 833 -23.85 9.85 -48.20
CA PHE A 833 -22.82 8.81 -48.15
C PHE A 833 -22.82 7.90 -49.39
N SER A 834 -24.01 7.52 -49.88
CA SER A 834 -24.17 6.71 -51.10
C SER A 834 -23.69 7.45 -52.36
N THR A 835 -24.04 8.73 -52.51
CA THR A 835 -23.64 9.55 -53.66
C THR A 835 -22.12 9.69 -53.75
N THR A 836 -21.44 9.84 -52.60
CA THR A 836 -19.97 9.86 -52.54
C THR A 836 -19.37 8.55 -53.06
N ILE A 837 -19.92 7.40 -52.67
CA ILE A 837 -19.46 6.08 -53.13
C ILE A 837 -19.67 5.93 -54.64
N ASP A 838 -20.83 6.30 -55.15
CA ASP A 838 -21.16 6.22 -56.58
C ASP A 838 -20.24 7.11 -57.43
N ALA A 839 -19.94 8.33 -56.95
CA ALA A 839 -19.03 9.26 -57.59
C ALA A 839 -17.59 8.71 -57.65
N ILE A 840 -17.11 8.06 -56.58
CA ILE A 840 -15.80 7.41 -56.52
C ILE A 840 -15.74 6.26 -57.52
N ASN A 841 -16.69 5.31 -57.43
CA ASN A 841 -16.71 4.12 -58.27
C ASN A 841 -16.82 4.47 -59.76
N SER A 842 -17.75 5.36 -60.12
CA SER A 842 -17.93 5.80 -61.52
C SER A 842 -16.70 6.50 -62.07
N SER A 843 -15.97 7.25 -61.23
CA SER A 843 -14.77 7.97 -61.64
C SER A 843 -13.56 7.06 -61.85
N ILE A 844 -13.42 6.00 -61.05
CA ILE A 844 -12.27 5.08 -61.10
C ILE A 844 -12.47 4.00 -62.16
N VAL A 845 -13.69 3.44 -62.31
CA VAL A 845 -14.01 2.43 -63.34
C VAL A 845 -13.79 2.97 -64.76
N ALA A 846 -13.87 4.28 -64.96
CA ALA A 846 -13.58 4.93 -66.24
C ALA A 846 -12.07 5.05 -66.57
N LEU A 847 -11.19 4.59 -65.69
CA LEU A 847 -9.73 4.63 -65.86
C LEU A 847 -9.21 3.24 -66.25
N ASP A 848 -8.06 3.20 -66.93
CA ASP A 848 -7.31 1.96 -67.17
C ASP A 848 -6.51 1.57 -65.92
N VAL A 849 -7.24 1.10 -64.91
CA VAL A 849 -6.72 0.63 -63.62
C VAL A 849 -7.46 -0.64 -63.21
N TYR A 850 -6.81 -1.47 -62.40
CA TYR A 850 -7.56 -2.45 -61.62
C TYR A 850 -8.32 -1.72 -60.50
N TRP A 851 -9.58 -2.09 -60.30
CA TRP A 851 -10.40 -1.56 -59.21
C TRP A 851 -11.34 -2.63 -58.68
N HIS A 852 -11.40 -2.76 -57.36
CA HIS A 852 -12.35 -3.61 -56.65
C HIS A 852 -12.89 -2.85 -55.44
N TRP A 853 -14.21 -2.78 -55.32
CA TRP A 853 -14.91 -2.11 -54.22
C TRP A 853 -15.59 -3.13 -53.31
N ASN A 854 -15.33 -3.06 -52.02
CA ASN A 854 -16.01 -3.82 -50.98
C ASN A 854 -17.07 -2.94 -50.31
N SER A 855 -18.35 -3.24 -50.58
CA SER A 855 -19.49 -2.51 -50.02
C SER A 855 -19.65 -2.72 -48.52
N GLY A 856 -19.26 -3.88 -47.98
CA GLY A 856 -19.38 -4.19 -46.55
C GLY A 856 -18.46 -3.34 -45.67
N THR A 857 -17.27 -3.00 -46.17
CA THR A 857 -16.30 -2.14 -45.46
C THR A 857 -16.25 -0.71 -45.98
N SER A 858 -17.02 -0.39 -47.03
CA SER A 858 -16.97 0.91 -47.74
C SER A 858 -15.55 1.31 -48.16
N THR A 859 -14.81 0.33 -48.68
CA THR A 859 -13.41 0.49 -49.11
C THR A 859 -13.20 -0.09 -50.49
N GLY A 860 -12.37 0.54 -51.32
CA GLY A 860 -11.91 -0.04 -52.58
C GLY A 860 -10.39 -0.06 -52.70
N LEU A 861 -9.89 -1.08 -53.39
CA LEU A 861 -8.47 -1.31 -53.67
C LEU A 861 -8.24 -1.21 -55.18
N GLY A 862 -7.20 -0.49 -55.58
CA GLY A 862 -6.86 -0.31 -56.99
C GLY A 862 -5.37 -0.27 -57.28
N PHE A 863 -5.02 -0.61 -58.52
CA PHE A 863 -3.65 -0.65 -59.02
C PHE A 863 -3.57 -0.06 -60.42
N ALA A 864 -2.53 0.74 -60.66
CA ALA A 864 -2.25 1.38 -61.92
C ALA A 864 -0.79 1.12 -62.35
N ARG A 865 -0.57 0.90 -63.65
CA ARG A 865 0.77 0.78 -64.25
C ARG A 865 1.48 2.13 -64.44
N GLY A 866 0.85 3.23 -64.02
CA GLY A 866 1.32 4.59 -64.19
C GLY A 866 0.16 5.58 -64.04
N ASN A 867 0.35 6.84 -64.44
CA ASN A 867 -0.68 7.86 -64.34
C ASN A 867 -1.81 7.64 -65.38
N ALA A 868 -2.94 7.08 -64.97
CA ALA A 868 -4.11 6.81 -65.84
C ALA A 868 -5.20 7.91 -65.81
N TRP A 869 -5.16 8.81 -64.82
CA TRP A 869 -6.24 9.79 -64.55
C TRP A 869 -6.01 11.18 -65.13
N SER A 870 -4.75 11.55 -65.41
CA SER A 870 -4.43 12.88 -65.95
C SER A 870 -5.10 13.14 -67.30
N ARG A 871 -5.33 14.42 -67.63
CA ARG A 871 -5.91 14.81 -68.94
C ARG A 871 -5.02 14.37 -70.10
N HIS A 872 -3.70 14.40 -69.91
CA HIS A 872 -2.73 13.96 -70.91
C HIS A 872 -2.81 12.45 -71.14
N ALA A 873 -2.78 11.64 -70.06
CA ALA A 873 -2.88 10.19 -70.13
C ALA A 873 -4.18 9.72 -70.81
N ARG A 874 -5.33 10.29 -70.45
CA ARG A 874 -6.60 9.94 -71.09
C ARG A 874 -6.66 10.32 -72.57
N ARG A 875 -6.00 11.40 -72.99
CA ARG A 875 -5.87 11.78 -74.41
C ARG A 875 -4.93 10.85 -75.17
N GLN A 876 -3.80 10.46 -74.57
CA GLN A 876 -2.88 9.49 -75.15
C GLN A 876 -3.51 8.11 -75.28
N MET A 877 -4.26 7.63 -74.28
CA MET A 877 -5.00 6.35 -74.39
C MET A 877 -6.08 6.40 -75.46
N LYS A 878 -6.82 7.52 -75.57
CA LYS A 878 -7.78 7.69 -76.67
C LYS A 878 -7.08 7.70 -78.03
N LYS A 879 -5.91 8.34 -78.13
CA LYS A 879 -5.08 8.35 -79.35
C LYS A 879 -4.54 6.95 -79.68
N GLN A 880 -4.00 6.22 -78.71
CA GLN A 880 -3.50 4.85 -78.85
C GLN A 880 -4.61 3.85 -79.14
N ALA A 881 -5.82 4.04 -78.60
CA ALA A 881 -6.98 3.21 -78.92
C ALA A 881 -7.49 3.46 -80.35
N ILE A 882 -7.45 4.72 -80.81
CA ILE A 882 -7.74 5.10 -82.20
C ILE A 882 -6.66 4.54 -83.14
N GLU A 883 -5.38 4.66 -82.78
CA GLU A 883 -4.25 4.09 -83.54
C GLU A 883 -4.32 2.56 -83.58
N LYS A 884 -4.56 1.87 -82.45
CA LYS A 884 -4.76 0.41 -82.44
C LYS A 884 -5.95 -0.01 -83.30
N ALA A 885 -7.08 0.70 -83.21
CA ALA A 885 -8.26 0.44 -84.04
C ALA A 885 -7.96 0.64 -85.53
N GLN A 886 -7.12 1.62 -85.88
CA GLN A 886 -6.65 1.87 -87.25
C GLN A 886 -5.64 0.81 -87.72
N THR A 887 -4.74 0.30 -86.86
CA THR A 887 -3.79 -0.76 -87.21
C THR A 887 -4.47 -2.13 -87.36
N THR A 888 -5.53 -2.43 -86.62
CA THR A 888 -6.34 -3.66 -86.82
C THR A 888 -7.16 -3.65 -88.12
N MET A 889 -7.32 -2.51 -88.81
CA MET A 889 -7.96 -2.45 -90.12
C MET A 889 -6.99 -2.64 -91.31
N ALA A 890 -5.69 -2.86 -91.06
CA ALA A 890 -4.66 -2.92 -92.12
C ALA A 890 -3.86 -4.24 -92.22
N GLY A 891 -4.29 -5.33 -91.57
CA GLY A 891 -3.59 -6.61 -91.68
C GLY A 891 -4.46 -7.83 -91.39
N THR A 892 -4.84 -8.57 -92.44
CA THR A 892 -5.40 -9.92 -92.38
C THR A 892 -4.29 -10.98 -92.44
N THR A 893 -4.20 -11.88 -91.44
CA THR A 893 -4.22 -13.37 -91.57
C THR A 893 -3.90 -14.10 -90.23
N ALA A 894 -4.95 -14.63 -89.59
CA ALA A 894 -5.10 -15.86 -88.76
C ALA A 894 -4.18 -16.17 -87.52
N PRO A 895 -4.61 -17.07 -86.61
CA PRO A 895 -5.73 -16.93 -85.69
C PRO A 895 -5.23 -16.93 -84.21
N ALA A 896 -5.85 -16.12 -83.36
CA ALA A 896 -5.70 -16.25 -81.91
C ALA A 896 -7.10 -16.48 -81.32
N GLU A 897 -7.25 -17.62 -80.63
CA GLU A 897 -8.40 -17.92 -79.79
C GLU A 897 -8.65 -16.75 -78.83
N TYR A 898 -9.69 -15.98 -79.10
CA TYR A 898 -10.27 -15.04 -78.17
C TYR A 898 -11.69 -15.52 -77.88
N GLY A 899 -11.84 -16.13 -76.71
CA GLY A 899 -13.15 -16.41 -76.12
C GLY A 899 -13.97 -15.12 -76.03
N GLU A 900 -15.22 -15.26 -76.45
CA GLU A 900 -16.23 -14.22 -76.61
C GLU A 900 -16.37 -13.30 -75.39
N LYS A 901 -16.47 -12.00 -75.67
CA LYS A 901 -17.13 -11.05 -74.78
C LYS A 901 -18.63 -11.23 -74.93
N ASP A 902 -19.25 -11.91 -73.98
CA ASP A 902 -20.68 -11.80 -73.79
C ASP A 902 -21.05 -10.41 -73.26
N SER A 903 -21.95 -9.80 -74.01
CA SER A 903 -22.62 -8.55 -73.69
C SER A 903 -23.75 -8.79 -72.69
N LYS A 904 -24.00 -7.77 -71.86
CA LYS A 904 -25.18 -7.58 -71.00
C LYS A 904 -25.28 -8.56 -69.81
N ASP A 905 -24.62 -8.18 -68.72
CA ASP A 905 -25.22 -8.38 -67.41
C ASP A 905 -24.91 -7.21 -66.48
N SER A 906 -25.97 -6.66 -65.90
CA SER A 906 -25.94 -5.63 -64.87
C SER A 906 -25.53 -6.28 -63.55
N GLY A 907 -24.28 -6.04 -63.10
CA GLY A 907 -23.84 -6.41 -61.74
C GLY A 907 -22.74 -7.47 -61.62
N ALA A 908 -21.87 -7.65 -62.62
CA ALA A 908 -20.74 -8.57 -62.48
C ALA A 908 -19.71 -8.07 -61.45
N LYS A 909 -19.64 -8.76 -60.31
CA LYS A 909 -18.57 -8.63 -59.30
C LYS A 909 -17.22 -8.80 -60.01
N SER A 910 -16.38 -7.75 -59.99
CA SER A 910 -14.95 -7.91 -60.29
C SER A 910 -14.40 -8.99 -59.35
N PRO A 911 -13.63 -9.99 -59.83
CA PRO A 911 -13.15 -11.08 -59.00
C PRO A 911 -12.41 -10.53 -57.77
N ASP A 912 -12.44 -11.28 -56.67
CA ASP A 912 -11.68 -10.93 -55.46
C ASP A 912 -10.20 -10.70 -55.83
N PHE A 913 -9.56 -9.76 -55.13
CA PHE A 913 -8.16 -9.44 -55.37
C PHE A 913 -7.27 -10.67 -55.12
N ILE A 914 -6.39 -10.98 -56.09
CA ILE A 914 -5.43 -12.07 -55.99
C ILE A 914 -4.01 -11.49 -56.03
N PRO A 915 -3.23 -11.56 -54.93
CA PRO A 915 -1.84 -11.11 -54.92
C PRO A 915 -1.01 -11.70 -56.06
N GLY A 916 -0.14 -10.89 -56.67
CA GLY A 916 0.77 -11.30 -57.75
C GLY A 916 0.13 -11.39 -59.14
N LYS A 917 -1.19 -11.17 -59.27
CA LYS A 917 -1.88 -11.12 -60.57
C LYS A 917 -2.23 -9.68 -60.95
N GLN A 918 -3.00 -8.98 -60.12
CA GLN A 918 -3.49 -7.63 -60.45
C GLN A 918 -2.53 -6.49 -60.06
N ASP A 919 -1.69 -6.68 -59.03
CA ASP A 919 -0.68 -5.73 -58.59
C ASP A 919 0.67 -5.91 -59.31
N LYS A 920 0.85 -7.00 -60.06
CA LYS A 920 2.08 -7.32 -60.77
C LYS A 920 2.39 -6.26 -61.84
N GLY A 921 3.55 -5.61 -61.69
CA GLY A 921 3.97 -4.52 -62.57
C GLY A 921 3.21 -3.21 -62.38
N ALA A 922 2.43 -3.07 -61.29
CA ALA A 922 1.81 -1.81 -60.93
C ALA A 922 2.85 -0.85 -60.34
N GLU A 923 2.90 0.38 -60.84
CA GLU A 923 3.75 1.45 -60.32
C GLU A 923 3.09 2.21 -59.16
N PHE A 924 1.76 2.12 -59.06
CA PHE A 924 0.96 2.79 -58.05
C PHE A 924 -0.21 1.92 -57.58
N GLY A 925 -0.29 1.69 -56.28
CA GLY A 925 -1.43 1.04 -55.63
C GLY A 925 -2.06 1.98 -54.60
N PHE A 926 -3.39 1.99 -54.55
CA PHE A 926 -4.14 2.86 -53.66
C PHE A 926 -5.34 2.14 -53.06
N LYS A 927 -5.71 2.57 -51.86
CA LYS A 927 -6.94 2.16 -51.18
C LYS A 927 -7.77 3.39 -50.85
N VAL A 928 -9.06 3.37 -51.17
CA VAL A 928 -9.99 4.47 -50.85
C VAL A 928 -10.97 3.96 -49.81
N SER A 929 -11.19 4.72 -48.74
CA SER A 929 -12.21 4.45 -47.73
C SER A 929 -13.12 5.64 -47.54
N VAL A 930 -14.41 5.38 -47.37
CA VAL A 930 -15.42 6.42 -47.09
C VAL A 930 -15.98 6.20 -45.69
N ARG A 931 -16.01 7.25 -44.87
CA ARG A 931 -16.58 7.22 -43.52
C ARG A 931 -17.63 8.32 -43.35
N GLY A 932 -18.80 7.96 -42.83
CA GLY A 932 -19.83 8.91 -42.44
C GLY A 932 -19.86 9.09 -40.92
N TYR A 933 -20.11 10.31 -40.46
CA TYR A 933 -20.27 10.64 -39.04
C TYR A 933 -21.73 11.00 -38.72
N MET A 934 -22.11 10.91 -37.45
CA MET A 934 -23.49 11.20 -37.00
C MET A 934 -23.96 12.63 -37.33
N GLU A 935 -23.03 13.57 -37.52
CA GLU A 935 -23.31 14.97 -37.88
C GLU A 935 -23.54 15.18 -39.39
N GLY A 936 -23.56 14.11 -40.20
CA GLY A 936 -23.78 14.18 -41.65
C GLY A 936 -22.53 14.53 -42.47
N GLN A 937 -21.37 14.66 -41.83
CA GLN A 937 -20.08 14.80 -42.51
C GLN A 937 -19.65 13.46 -43.12
N VAL A 938 -19.12 13.51 -44.35
CA VAL A 938 -18.53 12.36 -45.04
C VAL A 938 -17.08 12.65 -45.39
N ASP A 939 -16.18 11.77 -44.95
CA ASP A 939 -14.76 11.84 -45.22
C ASP A 939 -14.34 10.76 -46.22
N VAL A 940 -13.49 11.15 -47.18
CA VAL A 940 -12.83 10.23 -48.09
C VAL A 940 -11.34 10.22 -47.79
N THR A 941 -10.81 9.05 -47.46
CA THR A 941 -9.38 8.84 -47.24
C THR A 941 -8.80 8.01 -48.38
N VAL A 942 -7.74 8.52 -48.98
CA VAL A 942 -6.93 7.81 -49.97
C VAL A 942 -5.61 7.41 -49.32
N ARG A 943 -5.34 6.11 -49.30
CA ARG A 943 -4.18 5.45 -48.73
C ARG A 943 -3.26 4.99 -49.86
N TRP A 944 -2.01 5.43 -49.86
CA TRP A 944 -0.95 4.92 -50.73
C TRP A 944 -0.47 3.58 -50.20
N VAL A 945 -0.68 2.49 -50.95
CA VAL A 945 -0.35 1.13 -50.50
C VAL A 945 0.80 0.48 -51.28
N LYS A 946 1.07 0.93 -52.52
CA LYS A 946 2.17 0.43 -53.36
C LYS A 946 2.82 1.55 -54.21
N GLY A 947 4.14 1.55 -54.31
CA GLY A 947 4.92 2.38 -55.25
C GLY A 947 5.93 3.31 -54.57
N PHE A 948 6.70 4.05 -55.39
CA PHE A 948 7.76 4.96 -54.90
C PHE A 948 7.57 6.44 -55.25
N ASP A 949 6.66 6.77 -56.17
CA ASP A 949 6.49 8.14 -56.66
C ASP A 949 5.39 8.91 -55.91
N PRO A 950 5.74 9.87 -55.03
CA PRO A 950 4.75 10.69 -54.32
C PRO A 950 3.96 11.61 -55.25
N VAL A 951 4.53 12.01 -56.39
CA VAL A 951 3.86 12.91 -57.36
C VAL A 951 2.66 12.23 -57.98
N ILE A 952 2.78 10.92 -58.27
CA ILE A 952 1.67 10.10 -58.77
C ILE A 952 0.55 10.03 -57.71
N PHE A 953 0.89 9.80 -56.44
CA PHE A 953 -0.10 9.76 -55.36
C PHE A 953 -0.84 11.10 -55.20
N GLU A 954 -0.13 12.23 -55.11
CA GLU A 954 -0.74 13.56 -54.99
C GLU A 954 -1.64 13.87 -56.20
N SER A 955 -1.18 13.50 -57.40
CA SER A 955 -1.96 13.65 -58.63
C SER A 955 -3.29 12.89 -58.57
N PHE A 956 -3.26 11.64 -58.08
CA PHE A 956 -4.44 10.81 -57.92
C PHE A 956 -5.41 11.38 -56.88
N CYS A 957 -4.90 11.77 -55.71
CA CYS A 957 -5.67 12.41 -54.64
C CYS A 957 -6.39 13.67 -55.14
N GLY A 958 -5.67 14.54 -55.87
CA GLY A 958 -6.26 15.73 -56.47
C GLY A 958 -7.30 15.42 -57.56
N PHE A 959 -7.10 14.36 -58.33
CA PHE A 959 -8.09 13.88 -59.30
C PHE A 959 -9.38 13.43 -58.60
N LEU A 960 -9.26 12.56 -57.59
CA LEU A 960 -10.42 11.98 -56.91
C LEU A 960 -11.20 13.03 -56.15
N LYS A 961 -10.52 13.92 -55.41
CA LYS A 961 -11.14 15.06 -54.71
C LYS A 961 -12.02 15.90 -55.64
N ARG A 962 -11.47 16.35 -56.77
CA ARG A 962 -12.22 17.14 -57.77
C ARG A 962 -13.40 16.40 -58.39
N LYS A 963 -13.35 15.07 -58.45
CA LYS A 963 -14.42 14.25 -59.00
C LYS A 963 -15.57 14.08 -58.01
N VAL A 964 -15.24 13.82 -56.75
CA VAL A 964 -16.22 13.74 -55.67
C VAL A 964 -16.88 15.10 -55.46
N GLU A 965 -16.12 16.19 -55.42
CA GLU A 965 -16.67 17.56 -55.25
C GLU A 965 -17.58 18.01 -56.41
N ARG A 966 -17.45 17.45 -57.61
CA ARG A 966 -18.26 17.81 -58.79
C ARG A 966 -19.42 16.86 -59.06
N GLY A 967 -19.37 15.65 -58.51
CA GLY A 967 -20.41 14.63 -58.65
C GLY A 967 -21.37 14.55 -57.46
N ALA A 968 -21.01 15.21 -56.35
CA ALA A 968 -21.83 15.42 -55.15
C ALA A 968 -22.90 16.49 -55.34
#